data_AF-A0AAE1J5E2-F1
#
_entry.id   AF-A0AAE1J5E2-F1
#
_cell.length_a   1.000
_cell.length_b   1.000
_cell.length_c   1.000
_cell.angle_alpha   90.00
_cell.angle_beta   90.00
_cell.angle_gamma   90.00
#
_symmetry.space_group_name_H-M   'P 1'
#
loop_
_entity.id
_entity.type
_entity.pdbx_description
1 polymer ?
#
loop_
_entity_poly.entity_id
_entity_poly.type
_entity_poly.pdbx_seq_one_letter_code
_entity_poly.pdbx_strand_id
1 'polypeptide(L)'
;MEVQRTTIIFIAIWFLNYLNPLDVAGVQIISKSRLEKCEKSFNSDDLNCTMKIVVNMAVPSGSSGGEASLVAEIVEVEQNSTNKVQTLRIPPIVTVNKSAAYAVYELTYIRDVPYKPEEYYVMTRKCEPDAGEEIVKICARQAMLKDDEGHIMEKTQPICCPCGPQRRMPSSCGNFFDKLTKGKANTAHCVRFPGEWFHVFGIGRRTLGFSVRIQVKTGTKVSEVVVGPENRTVTSDGNFLKVNLIGDFVGYTNIPSFEDFYLVVPRQGGPGQPQDFGRNFSAWMLLERVRFTLDGLECNKIGVSYEAFNGQPNFCSSPFWSCLHNQLWNFREADQNRITRNQIPLYGVEGRFERINQHPNAGTHSFSIGITEVLNTNLVIELSANDVEYVYQRSPGKIVSVSVPTFEALSQSGVATITSKNTGEVEASYSLTFNCSNDITLMEEQFLIMKPNEITPREFKIFPTTNQAAKYICAAILKDSDYNEVDRAECQFTTTATVLDNGTQGMPFQPPETGKNGFFDSIGIIWKKIWASIKDFITGKNCRQKCSGFFDLRCHIQYICLSWMVLFGLFLAIVPVVLVLLWLLHEKGLFDPLYEWWDDICGDDDQRMLDKHKLKTGRGHHHVHDIPHRRQELKQPRHGSHHRRKSSHNNGHKHKHPQRESDHHYYLHNVQKDIHKHVHKKDIDVIHKHRKEGDTSKGPEKVTRHHKK
;
A
#
# COMPACT_ATOMS: atom_id res chain seq x y z
N MET A 1 5.35 17.71 47.69
CA MET A 1 4.23 16.74 47.52
C MET A 1 2.97 17.38 46.95
N GLU A 2 2.37 18.40 47.58
CA GLU A 2 1.07 18.96 47.12
C GLU A 2 1.09 19.58 45.71
N VAL A 3 2.16 20.30 45.34
CA VAL A 3 2.36 20.84 43.97
C VAL A 3 2.32 19.72 42.91
N GLN A 4 2.89 18.56 43.22
CA GLN A 4 2.92 17.42 42.30
C GLN A 4 1.54 16.76 42.18
N ARG A 5 0.78 16.71 43.28
CA ARG A 5 -0.60 16.18 43.32
C ARG A 5 -1.56 17.07 42.53
N THR A 6 -1.39 18.39 42.59
CA THR A 6 -2.19 19.35 41.82
C THR A 6 -1.87 19.31 40.32
N THR A 7 -0.60 19.19 39.90
CA THR A 7 -0.28 18.95 38.47
C THR A 7 -0.86 17.66 37.94
N ILE A 8 -0.85 16.56 38.70
CA ILE A 8 -1.42 15.27 38.26
C ILE A 8 -2.95 15.39 38.10
N ILE A 9 -3.63 16.11 38.99
CA ILE A 9 -5.08 16.38 38.87
C ILE A 9 -5.38 17.24 37.62
N PHE A 10 -4.61 18.30 37.38
CA PHE A 10 -4.79 19.11 36.16
C PHE A 10 -4.54 18.32 34.87
N ILE A 11 -3.50 17.47 34.83
CA ILE A 11 -3.22 16.60 33.67
C ILE A 11 -4.34 15.58 33.48
N ALA A 12 -4.88 14.99 34.55
CA ALA A 12 -6.02 14.05 34.47
C ALA A 12 -7.30 14.73 33.96
N ILE A 13 -7.57 15.97 34.39
CA ILE A 13 -8.69 16.78 33.88
C ILE A 13 -8.46 17.14 32.39
N TRP A 14 -7.22 17.43 31.98
CA TRP A 14 -6.89 17.70 30.58
C TRP A 14 -7.11 16.45 29.69
N PHE A 15 -6.70 15.26 30.15
CA PHE A 15 -6.97 13.99 29.46
C PHE A 15 -8.47 13.63 29.41
N LEU A 16 -9.26 13.98 30.43
CA LEU A 16 -10.72 13.79 30.40
C LEU A 16 -11.43 14.66 29.33
N ASN A 17 -10.84 15.79 28.93
CA ASN A 17 -11.34 16.64 27.84
C ASN A 17 -10.96 16.12 26.44
N TYR A 18 -10.16 15.06 26.32
CA TYR A 18 -9.84 14.40 25.05
C TYR A 18 -10.80 13.26 24.67
N LEU A 19 -11.88 13.07 25.44
CA LEU A 19 -13.03 12.30 25.00
C LEU A 19 -13.80 13.15 23.99
N ASN A 20 -13.55 12.96 22.68
CA ASN A 20 -14.40 13.47 21.62
C ASN A 20 -15.86 13.12 21.96
N PRO A 21 -16.74 14.11 22.21
CA PRO A 21 -18.11 13.83 22.58
C PRO A 21 -18.77 13.19 21.36
N LEU A 22 -19.38 12.02 21.55
CA LEU A 22 -20.10 11.36 20.48
C LEU A 22 -21.18 12.26 19.92
N ASP A 23 -21.44 12.15 18.63
CA ASP A 23 -22.61 12.75 18.00
C ASP A 23 -23.87 12.05 18.56
N VAL A 24 -24.82 12.82 19.10
CA VAL A 24 -25.95 12.28 19.89
C VAL A 24 -27.26 13.03 19.65
N ALA A 25 -28.20 12.43 18.93
CA ALA A 25 -29.56 12.95 18.84
C ALA A 25 -30.45 12.53 20.02
N GLY A 26 -31.60 13.18 20.16
CA GLY A 26 -32.66 12.74 21.09
C GLY A 26 -33.51 11.63 20.48
N VAL A 27 -33.98 10.70 21.31
CA VAL A 27 -34.87 9.60 20.91
C VAL A 27 -36.20 10.12 20.34
N GLN A 28 -36.56 9.73 19.11
CA GLN A 28 -37.81 10.13 18.44
C GLN A 28 -38.84 8.99 18.38
N ILE A 29 -40.14 9.31 18.52
CA ILE A 29 -41.23 8.35 18.26
C ILE A 29 -41.66 8.41 16.79
N ILE A 30 -41.72 7.24 16.15
CA ILE A 30 -42.18 7.06 14.77
C ILE A 30 -43.69 6.76 14.76
N SER A 31 -44.17 5.91 15.67
CA SER A 31 -45.61 5.62 15.81
C SER A 31 -45.97 5.08 17.19
N LYS A 32 -47.13 5.49 17.70
CA LYS A 32 -47.81 4.94 18.88
C LYS A 32 -49.12 4.29 18.43
N SER A 33 -49.39 3.07 18.86
CA SER A 33 -50.64 2.36 18.53
C SER A 33 -51.11 1.48 19.69
N ARG A 34 -52.43 1.22 19.75
CA ARG A 34 -53.01 0.16 20.59
C ARG A 34 -53.25 -1.05 19.70
N LEU A 35 -52.83 -2.23 20.15
CA LEU A 35 -52.92 -3.49 19.42
C LEU A 35 -53.41 -4.60 20.36
N GLU A 36 -54.41 -5.36 19.93
CA GLU A 36 -54.79 -6.59 20.60
C GLU A 36 -53.84 -7.72 20.19
N LYS A 37 -53.22 -8.37 21.18
CA LYS A 37 -52.24 -9.43 20.96
C LYS A 37 -52.73 -10.73 21.57
N CYS A 38 -53.16 -11.63 20.70
CA CYS A 38 -53.68 -12.95 21.05
C CYS A 38 -52.60 -14.04 20.95
N GLU A 39 -52.41 -14.79 22.02
CA GLU A 39 -51.52 -15.95 22.08
C GLU A 39 -52.36 -17.24 22.14
N LYS A 40 -52.09 -18.18 21.22
CA LYS A 40 -52.64 -19.55 21.29
C LYS A 40 -51.53 -20.50 21.73
N SER A 41 -51.72 -21.14 22.89
CA SER A 41 -50.83 -22.21 23.33
C SER A 41 -51.12 -23.50 22.55
N PHE A 42 -50.15 -24.41 22.46
CA PHE A 42 -50.34 -25.69 21.77
C PHE A 42 -51.18 -26.70 22.59
N ASN A 43 -51.39 -26.42 23.89
CA ASN A 43 -52.04 -27.33 24.84
C ASN A 43 -53.42 -26.82 25.30
N SER A 44 -53.90 -25.69 24.77
CA SER A 44 -55.21 -25.09 25.06
C SER A 44 -55.85 -24.59 23.77
N ASP A 45 -57.13 -24.92 23.54
CA ASP A 45 -57.86 -24.28 22.44
C ASP A 45 -58.22 -22.81 22.75
N ASP A 46 -58.22 -22.44 24.04
CA ASP A 46 -58.38 -21.07 24.52
C ASP A 46 -57.32 -20.12 23.96
N LEU A 47 -57.79 -18.97 23.50
CA LEU A 47 -57.01 -17.89 22.91
C LEU A 47 -56.85 -16.76 23.94
N ASN A 48 -55.63 -16.52 24.41
CA ASN A 48 -55.37 -15.50 25.41
C ASN A 48 -55.06 -14.15 24.73
N CYS A 49 -56.07 -13.30 24.58
CA CYS A 49 -55.95 -11.96 24.01
C CYS A 49 -55.66 -10.90 25.08
N THR A 50 -54.62 -10.09 24.85
CA THR A 50 -54.24 -8.98 25.73
C THR A 50 -54.06 -7.70 24.92
N MET A 51 -54.67 -6.59 25.36
CA MET A 51 -54.42 -5.27 24.80
C MET A 51 -53.04 -4.78 25.21
N LYS A 52 -52.27 -4.25 24.24
CA LYS A 52 -50.95 -3.67 24.46
C LYS A 52 -50.78 -2.36 23.69
N ILE A 53 -49.95 -1.49 24.22
CA ILE A 53 -49.41 -0.32 23.50
C ILE A 53 -48.16 -0.78 22.75
N VAL A 54 -48.08 -0.45 21.46
CA VAL A 54 -46.88 -0.66 20.63
C VAL A 54 -46.33 0.70 20.22
N VAL A 55 -45.10 0.96 20.61
CA VAL A 55 -44.31 2.14 20.26
C VAL A 55 -43.18 1.73 19.32
N ASN A 56 -43.07 2.40 18.19
CA ASN A 56 -41.94 2.32 17.28
C ASN A 56 -41.14 3.63 17.41
N MET A 57 -39.82 3.53 17.59
CA MET A 57 -38.96 4.68 17.90
C MET A 57 -37.61 4.59 17.18
N ALA A 58 -37.08 5.75 16.80
CA ALA A 58 -35.72 5.90 16.33
C ALA A 58 -34.82 6.22 17.54
N VAL A 59 -33.86 5.33 17.80
CA VAL A 59 -32.88 5.44 18.88
C VAL A 59 -31.51 5.80 18.29
N PRO A 60 -31.10 7.06 18.30
CA PRO A 60 -29.80 7.50 17.81
C PRO A 60 -28.65 6.93 18.68
N SER A 61 -27.50 6.66 18.06
CA SER A 61 -26.30 6.28 18.82
C SER A 61 -25.87 7.38 19.78
N GLY A 62 -25.43 7.00 20.97
CA GLY A 62 -24.98 7.90 22.03
C GLY A 62 -26.08 8.40 22.97
N SER A 63 -27.38 8.12 22.74
CA SER A 63 -28.47 8.68 23.55
C SER A 63 -28.28 8.35 25.04
N SER A 64 -28.45 9.34 25.91
CA SER A 64 -28.18 9.16 27.34
C SER A 64 -29.34 8.49 28.07
N GLY A 65 -30.58 8.64 27.58
CA GLY A 65 -31.80 8.33 28.31
C GLY A 65 -32.14 9.36 29.39
N GLY A 66 -31.31 10.41 29.50
CA GLY A 66 -31.51 11.56 30.39
C GLY A 66 -32.23 12.72 29.70
N GLU A 67 -32.37 12.69 28.36
CA GLU A 67 -33.00 13.76 27.57
C GLU A 67 -34.51 13.54 27.35
N ALA A 68 -34.97 12.27 27.27
CA ALA A 68 -36.36 11.93 26.99
C ALA A 68 -36.81 10.64 27.66
N SER A 69 -38.10 10.56 27.96
CA SER A 69 -38.73 9.43 28.66
C SER A 69 -40.15 9.13 28.14
N LEU A 70 -40.56 7.87 28.27
CA LEU A 70 -41.91 7.39 28.02
C LEU A 70 -42.59 7.13 29.38
N VAL A 71 -43.75 7.75 29.62
CA VAL A 71 -44.53 7.57 30.87
C VAL A 71 -45.74 6.71 30.54
N ALA A 72 -45.83 5.51 31.10
CA ALA A 72 -46.90 4.56 30.80
C ALA A 72 -48.12 4.77 31.71
N GLU A 73 -49.29 4.97 31.11
CA GLU A 73 -50.56 5.04 31.83
C GLU A 73 -51.13 3.62 32.00
N ILE A 74 -51.34 3.21 33.25
CA ILE A 74 -52.00 1.94 33.60
C ILE A 74 -53.31 2.27 34.33
N VAL A 75 -54.43 1.90 33.70
CA VAL A 75 -55.77 1.99 34.28
C VAL A 75 -56.21 0.56 34.60
N GLU A 76 -55.97 0.14 35.84
CA GLU A 76 -56.46 -1.14 36.34
C GLU A 76 -58.00 -1.13 36.45
N VAL A 77 -58.62 -2.20 35.98
CA VAL A 77 -60.05 -2.49 36.19
C VAL A 77 -60.15 -3.59 37.24
N GLU A 78 -61.03 -3.44 38.23
CA GLU A 78 -61.14 -4.38 39.35
C GLU A 78 -61.44 -5.82 38.90
N GLN A 79 -60.45 -6.71 39.05
CA GLN A 79 -60.69 -8.15 38.96
C GLN A 79 -61.15 -8.70 40.31
N ASN A 80 -62.47 -8.92 40.43
CA ASN A 80 -63.13 -9.51 41.59
C ASN A 80 -62.54 -10.89 41.95
N SER A 81 -61.65 -10.92 42.95
CA SER A 81 -61.31 -12.14 43.72
C SER A 81 -60.50 -11.87 44.98
N THR A 82 -59.66 -10.82 45.04
CA THR A 82 -58.99 -10.39 46.28
C THR A 82 -58.94 -8.87 46.41
N ASN A 83 -59.22 -8.34 47.62
CA ASN A 83 -59.23 -6.90 47.91
C ASN A 83 -57.81 -6.33 48.08
N LYS A 84 -57.04 -6.32 46.98
CA LYS A 84 -55.73 -5.66 46.86
C LYS A 84 -55.63 -4.87 45.57
N VAL A 85 -56.50 -3.87 45.43
CA VAL A 85 -56.31 -2.81 44.43
C VAL A 85 -55.02 -2.06 44.78
N GLN A 86 -53.93 -2.34 44.05
CA GLN A 86 -52.64 -1.69 44.22
C GLN A 86 -52.37 -0.74 43.05
N THR A 87 -53.19 0.31 42.95
CA THR A 87 -52.93 1.43 42.04
C THR A 87 -51.47 1.88 42.17
N LEU A 88 -50.70 1.69 41.10
CA LEU A 88 -49.35 2.22 40.98
C LEU A 88 -49.43 3.75 40.92
N ARG A 89 -49.43 4.39 42.10
CA ARG A 89 -49.56 5.85 42.30
C ARG A 89 -48.41 6.66 41.68
N ILE A 90 -47.42 5.98 41.09
CA ILE A 90 -46.35 6.52 40.28
C ILE A 90 -46.35 5.69 38.98
N PRO A 91 -46.66 6.29 37.82
CA PRO A 91 -46.68 5.57 36.55
C PRO A 91 -45.28 5.02 36.21
N PRO A 92 -45.16 3.85 35.54
CA PRO A 92 -43.86 3.35 35.10
C PRO A 92 -43.22 4.29 34.08
N ILE A 93 -41.97 4.69 34.34
CA ILE A 93 -41.19 5.53 33.44
C ILE A 93 -40.17 4.64 32.71
N VAL A 94 -40.14 4.72 31.38
CA VAL A 94 -39.18 4.00 30.53
C VAL A 94 -38.22 5.01 29.90
N THR A 95 -36.92 4.77 30.02
CA THR A 95 -35.85 5.58 29.41
C THR A 95 -34.97 4.70 28.54
N VAL A 96 -34.43 5.25 27.45
CA VAL A 96 -33.70 4.49 26.42
C VAL A 96 -32.36 5.16 26.10
N ASN A 97 -31.29 4.51 26.55
CA ASN A 97 -29.90 4.85 26.31
C ASN A 97 -29.34 3.97 25.18
N LYS A 98 -28.51 4.50 24.29
CA LYS A 98 -27.79 3.70 23.28
C LYS A 98 -26.32 4.07 23.27
N SER A 99 -25.46 3.04 23.25
CA SER A 99 -24.01 3.23 23.19
C SER A 99 -23.56 3.93 21.90
N ALA A 100 -22.31 4.37 21.92
CA ALA A 100 -21.55 4.59 20.70
C ALA A 100 -21.65 3.38 19.76
N ALA A 101 -21.83 3.62 18.46
CA ALA A 101 -21.72 2.58 17.44
C ALA A 101 -20.25 2.33 17.08
N TYR A 102 -19.92 1.09 16.71
CA TYR A 102 -18.59 0.70 16.25
C TYR A 102 -18.69 -0.36 15.15
N ALA A 103 -17.70 -0.38 14.25
CA ALA A 103 -17.54 -1.42 13.24
C ALA A 103 -16.38 -2.32 13.63
N VAL A 104 -16.64 -3.62 13.83
CA VAL A 104 -15.62 -4.65 14.02
C VAL A 104 -15.31 -5.29 12.68
N TYR A 105 -14.05 -5.60 12.41
CA TYR A 105 -13.63 -6.30 11.21
C TYR A 105 -13.10 -7.69 11.56
N GLU A 106 -13.56 -8.69 10.82
CA GLU A 106 -13.01 -10.05 10.85
C GLU A 106 -11.54 -10.03 10.39
N LEU A 107 -10.63 -10.65 11.14
CA LEU A 107 -9.21 -10.70 10.82
C LEU A 107 -8.75 -12.13 10.55
N THR A 108 -7.99 -12.32 9.48
CA THR A 108 -7.41 -13.61 9.08
C THR A 108 -5.90 -13.48 8.99
N TYR A 109 -5.15 -14.26 9.78
CA TYR A 109 -3.68 -14.20 9.74
C TYR A 109 -3.14 -14.78 8.43
N ILE A 110 -2.20 -14.07 7.80
CA ILE A 110 -1.57 -14.47 6.53
C ILE A 110 -0.11 -14.89 6.73
N ARG A 111 0.69 -14.05 7.41
CA ARG A 111 2.14 -14.25 7.65
C ARG A 111 2.71 -13.20 8.60
N ASP A 112 3.97 -13.39 8.98
CA ASP A 112 4.85 -12.31 9.40
C ASP A 112 5.59 -11.70 8.21
N VAL A 113 5.91 -10.40 8.29
CA VAL A 113 6.84 -9.68 7.39
C VAL A 113 7.85 -8.86 8.20
N PRO A 114 9.09 -8.67 7.72
CA PRO A 114 10.08 -7.84 8.38
C PRO A 114 9.73 -6.34 8.23
N TYR A 115 9.98 -5.54 9.27
CA TYR A 115 9.77 -4.09 9.22
C TYR A 115 10.72 -3.39 8.24
N LYS A 116 12.00 -3.78 8.30
CA LYS A 116 13.10 -3.23 7.50
C LYS A 116 14.09 -4.33 7.11
N PRO A 117 13.91 -4.97 5.94
CA PRO A 117 15.01 -5.62 5.24
C PRO A 117 16.20 -4.66 5.10
N GLU A 118 17.41 -5.14 5.37
CA GLU A 118 18.63 -4.36 5.19
C GLU A 118 19.59 -5.07 4.24
N GLU A 119 20.16 -4.31 3.30
CA GLU A 119 21.28 -4.76 2.50
C GLU A 119 22.59 -4.42 3.21
N TYR A 120 23.41 -5.44 3.47
CA TYR A 120 24.77 -5.29 3.95
C TYR A 120 25.77 -5.61 2.85
N TYR A 121 26.85 -4.84 2.79
CA TYR A 121 27.99 -5.11 1.92
C TYR A 121 29.28 -5.32 2.73
N VAL A 122 30.16 -6.18 2.22
CA VAL A 122 31.49 -6.41 2.80
C VAL A 122 32.53 -6.32 1.69
N MET A 123 33.42 -5.32 1.79
CA MET A 123 34.60 -5.23 0.91
C MET A 123 35.60 -6.31 1.31
N THR A 124 35.96 -7.20 0.37
CA THR A 124 36.79 -8.38 0.64
C THR A 124 37.65 -8.77 -0.56
N ARG A 125 38.41 -9.86 -0.46
CA ARG A 125 39.21 -10.43 -1.56
C ARG A 125 38.90 -11.92 -1.68
N LYS A 126 38.89 -12.45 -2.91
CA LYS A 126 38.45 -13.84 -3.20
C LYS A 126 37.05 -14.13 -2.63
N CYS A 127 36.09 -13.25 -2.91
CA CYS A 127 34.68 -13.47 -2.56
C CYS A 127 34.11 -14.62 -3.41
N GLU A 128 33.58 -15.64 -2.74
CA GLU A 128 32.85 -16.78 -3.32
C GLU A 128 31.56 -17.01 -2.50
N PRO A 129 30.44 -17.50 -3.08
CA PRO A 129 29.14 -17.63 -2.38
C PRO A 129 29.11 -18.66 -1.22
N ASP A 130 30.13 -19.51 -1.15
CA ASP A 130 30.41 -20.50 -0.10
C ASP A 130 31.52 -20.09 0.87
N ALA A 131 32.11 -18.92 0.71
CA ALA A 131 33.18 -18.42 1.56
C ALA A 131 32.74 -18.30 3.05
N GLY A 132 33.67 -18.63 3.94
CA GLY A 132 33.47 -18.60 5.40
C GLY A 132 33.46 -17.19 6.00
N GLU A 133 33.10 -17.11 7.28
CA GLU A 133 32.94 -15.84 8.02
C GLU A 133 34.20 -14.97 8.06
N GLU A 134 35.40 -15.56 8.01
CA GLU A 134 36.66 -14.83 7.88
C GLU A 134 36.70 -13.90 6.64
N ILE A 135 36.08 -14.32 5.53
CA ILE A 135 36.12 -13.64 4.23
C ILE A 135 34.89 -12.74 4.04
N VAL A 136 33.67 -13.23 4.34
CA VAL A 136 32.41 -12.51 4.08
C VAL A 136 31.70 -11.96 5.32
N LYS A 137 32.23 -12.20 6.53
CA LYS A 137 31.80 -11.62 7.81
C LYS A 137 30.28 -11.75 8.03
N ILE A 138 29.59 -10.63 8.26
CA ILE A 138 28.12 -10.55 8.45
C ILE A 138 27.29 -11.19 7.32
N CYS A 139 27.86 -11.38 6.13
CA CYS A 139 27.21 -12.06 5.01
C CYS A 139 27.45 -13.58 4.95
N ALA A 140 28.12 -14.17 5.94
CA ALA A 140 28.35 -15.61 6.01
C ALA A 140 27.05 -16.43 6.11
N ARG A 141 27.06 -17.64 5.55
CA ARG A 141 25.96 -18.61 5.65
C ARG A 141 25.64 -19.02 7.09
N GLN A 142 26.63 -18.98 7.97
CA GLN A 142 26.49 -19.32 9.40
C GLN A 142 25.96 -18.16 10.25
N ALA A 143 25.96 -16.92 9.73
CA ALA A 143 25.40 -15.74 10.39
C ALA A 143 23.86 -15.70 10.29
N MET A 144 23.23 -16.73 10.86
CA MET A 144 21.79 -16.99 10.95
C MET A 144 21.07 -17.23 9.61
N LEU A 145 20.90 -18.51 9.26
CA LEU A 145 19.57 -19.10 9.00
C LEU A 145 19.68 -20.64 8.88
N LYS A 146 19.04 -21.32 9.83
CA LYS A 146 18.58 -22.70 9.68
C LYS A 146 17.06 -22.69 9.59
N ASP A 147 16.46 -23.67 8.92
CA ASP A 147 15.05 -23.99 9.14
C ASP A 147 14.85 -24.65 10.53
N ASP A 148 13.59 -24.89 10.92
CA ASP A 148 13.26 -25.49 12.22
C ASP A 148 13.77 -26.95 12.31
N GLU A 149 14.00 -27.61 11.16
CA GLU A 149 14.61 -28.93 11.01
C GLU A 149 16.15 -28.93 11.05
N GLY A 150 16.80 -27.77 10.90
CA GLY A 150 18.24 -27.56 11.05
C GLY A 150 19.08 -27.49 9.76
N HIS A 151 18.47 -27.53 8.57
CA HIS A 151 19.14 -27.42 7.27
C HIS A 151 19.59 -25.98 6.96
N ILE A 152 20.57 -25.84 6.07
CA ILE A 152 21.09 -24.53 5.64
C ILE A 152 20.25 -24.04 4.44
N MET A 153 19.60 -22.88 4.57
CA MET A 153 18.81 -22.31 3.48
C MET A 153 19.72 -21.83 2.34
N GLU A 154 19.78 -22.59 1.24
CA GLU A 154 20.71 -22.32 0.12
C GLU A 154 20.58 -20.93 -0.52
N LYS A 155 19.41 -20.27 -0.43
CA LYS A 155 19.20 -18.93 -1.03
C LYS A 155 19.76 -17.77 -0.17
N THR A 156 20.34 -18.03 1.00
CA THR A 156 20.86 -16.99 1.93
C THR A 156 22.28 -16.47 1.61
N GLN A 157 22.88 -17.00 0.54
CA GLN A 157 24.27 -16.75 0.13
C GLN A 157 24.54 -15.30 -0.30
N PRO A 158 25.77 -14.78 -0.09
CA PRO A 158 26.17 -13.49 -0.64
C PRO A 158 26.38 -13.51 -2.15
N ILE A 159 26.05 -12.40 -2.81
CA ILE A 159 26.40 -12.15 -4.20
C ILE A 159 27.72 -11.37 -4.25
N CYS A 160 28.70 -11.94 -4.95
CA CYS A 160 30.04 -11.37 -5.08
C CYS A 160 30.15 -10.49 -6.34
N CYS A 161 30.21 -9.18 -6.16
CA CYS A 161 30.38 -8.21 -7.23
C CYS A 161 31.86 -7.78 -7.39
N PRO A 162 32.31 -7.47 -8.63
CA PRO A 162 33.65 -6.95 -8.85
C PRO A 162 33.82 -5.53 -8.31
N CYS A 163 35.05 -5.17 -7.94
CA CYS A 163 35.43 -3.79 -7.63
C CYS A 163 35.24 -2.81 -8.81
N GLY A 164 35.19 -1.51 -8.53
CA GLY A 164 35.11 -0.43 -9.51
C GLY A 164 34.22 0.74 -9.06
N PRO A 165 34.26 1.88 -9.78
CA PRO A 165 33.47 3.07 -9.44
C PRO A 165 32.01 2.99 -9.93
N GLN A 166 31.74 2.35 -11.07
CA GLN A 166 30.39 2.15 -11.62
C GLN A 166 29.85 0.76 -11.25
N ARG A 167 29.67 0.52 -9.94
CA ARG A 167 29.22 -0.75 -9.36
C ARG A 167 28.28 -0.49 -8.19
N ARG A 168 27.45 -1.49 -7.83
CA ARG A 168 26.44 -1.42 -6.75
C ARG A 168 26.96 -0.74 -5.48
N MET A 169 28.17 -1.08 -5.04
CA MET A 169 28.96 -0.29 -4.09
C MET A 169 30.27 0.17 -4.74
N PRO A 170 30.53 1.49 -4.86
CA PRO A 170 31.78 2.00 -5.42
C PRO A 170 32.96 1.59 -4.53
N SER A 171 33.98 0.98 -5.13
CA SER A 171 35.10 0.36 -4.40
C SER A 171 36.39 0.36 -5.22
N SER A 172 37.53 0.56 -4.54
CA SER A 172 38.85 0.48 -5.18
C SER A 172 39.30 -0.97 -5.34
N CYS A 173 39.84 -1.31 -6.52
CA CYS A 173 40.46 -2.61 -6.76
C CYS A 173 41.82 -2.78 -6.04
N GLY A 174 42.44 -1.67 -5.63
CA GLY A 174 43.81 -1.64 -5.10
C GLY A 174 44.87 -1.91 -6.18
N ASN A 175 46.12 -2.10 -5.73
CA ASN A 175 47.27 -2.20 -6.63
C ASN A 175 47.46 -3.63 -7.17
N PHE A 176 48.16 -3.76 -8.31
CA PHE A 176 48.45 -5.05 -8.96
C PHE A 176 49.11 -6.06 -8.00
N PHE A 177 50.06 -5.63 -7.17
CA PHE A 177 50.70 -6.51 -6.18
C PHE A 177 49.73 -7.05 -5.12
N ASP A 178 48.70 -6.30 -4.71
CA ASP A 178 47.64 -6.82 -3.83
C ASP A 178 46.70 -7.78 -4.57
N LYS A 179 46.40 -7.53 -5.85
CA LYS A 179 45.63 -8.46 -6.71
C LYS A 179 46.35 -9.81 -6.82
N LEU A 180 47.68 -9.79 -6.97
CA LEU A 180 48.53 -10.99 -7.09
C LEU A 180 48.70 -11.73 -5.75
N THR A 181 49.02 -11.02 -4.66
CA THR A 181 49.33 -11.66 -3.36
C THR A 181 48.10 -12.02 -2.53
N LYS A 182 47.04 -11.20 -2.56
CA LYS A 182 45.83 -11.35 -1.73
C LYS A 182 44.59 -11.72 -2.55
N GLY A 183 44.67 -11.71 -3.88
CA GLY A 183 43.57 -12.02 -4.79
C GLY A 183 42.72 -10.81 -5.19
N LYS A 184 41.84 -11.03 -6.16
CA LYS A 184 40.92 -10.02 -6.72
C LYS A 184 40.02 -9.42 -5.63
N ALA A 185 39.94 -8.09 -5.59
CA ALA A 185 39.05 -7.36 -4.71
C ALA A 185 37.61 -7.42 -5.23
N ASN A 186 36.70 -7.87 -4.37
CA ASN A 186 35.28 -8.04 -4.64
C ASN A 186 34.47 -7.41 -3.49
N THR A 187 33.20 -7.10 -3.74
CA THR A 187 32.22 -6.73 -2.72
C THR A 187 31.21 -7.86 -2.58
N ALA A 188 31.13 -8.47 -1.39
CA ALA A 188 30.02 -9.34 -1.04
C ALA A 188 28.80 -8.47 -0.71
N HIS A 189 27.62 -8.82 -1.21
CA HIS A 189 26.35 -8.19 -0.85
C HIS A 189 25.39 -9.25 -0.34
N CYS A 190 24.68 -8.97 0.75
CA CYS A 190 23.66 -9.86 1.29
C CYS A 190 22.49 -9.05 1.86
N VAL A 191 21.27 -9.56 1.67
CA VAL A 191 20.12 -9.10 2.45
C VAL A 191 20.08 -9.83 3.81
N ARG A 192 19.64 -9.13 4.85
CA ARG A 192 19.30 -9.67 6.17
C ARG A 192 18.02 -8.97 6.67
N PHE A 193 17.37 -9.56 7.67
CA PHE A 193 16.11 -9.07 8.23
C PHE A 193 16.24 -8.77 9.73
N PRO A 194 17.01 -7.73 10.11
CA PRO A 194 17.20 -7.34 11.50
C PRO A 194 15.97 -6.63 12.09
N GLY A 195 15.89 -6.59 13.41
CA GLY A 195 14.90 -5.78 14.14
C GLY A 195 13.50 -6.39 14.17
N GLU A 196 12.49 -5.52 14.07
CA GLU A 196 11.09 -5.87 14.34
C GLU A 196 10.41 -6.57 13.15
N TRP A 197 9.46 -7.44 13.49
CA TRP A 197 8.58 -8.13 12.56
C TRP A 197 7.14 -7.71 12.79
N PHE A 198 6.30 -7.84 11.77
CA PHE A 198 4.91 -7.40 11.76
C PHE A 198 4.02 -8.53 11.23
N HIS A 199 2.92 -8.81 11.94
CA HIS A 199 1.89 -9.73 11.49
C HIS A 199 1.05 -9.05 10.40
N VAL A 200 0.72 -9.77 9.33
CA VAL A 200 -0.15 -9.33 8.23
C VAL A 200 -1.49 -10.04 8.34
N PHE A 201 -2.57 -9.26 8.45
CA PHE A 201 -3.93 -9.76 8.52
C PHE A 201 -4.76 -9.37 7.29
N GLY A 202 -5.39 -10.37 6.68
CA GLY A 202 -6.48 -10.21 5.73
C GLY A 202 -7.74 -9.73 6.44
N ILE A 203 -8.30 -8.63 5.96
CA ILE A 203 -9.50 -8.02 6.56
C ILE A 203 -10.73 -8.57 5.84
N GLY A 204 -11.59 -9.25 6.60
CA GLY A 204 -12.81 -9.89 6.13
C GLY A 204 -14.04 -8.98 6.29
N ARG A 205 -15.16 -9.57 6.68
CA ARG A 205 -16.44 -8.86 6.77
C ARG A 205 -16.44 -7.87 7.93
N ARG A 206 -17.12 -6.73 7.75
CA ARG A 206 -17.44 -5.81 8.85
C ARG A 206 -18.76 -6.20 9.52
N THR A 207 -18.79 -6.21 10.85
CA THR A 207 -19.99 -6.33 11.66
C THR A 207 -20.19 -5.04 12.48
N LEU A 208 -21.43 -4.66 12.70
CA LEU A 208 -21.79 -3.42 13.40
C LEU A 208 -22.21 -3.77 14.84
N GLY A 209 -21.62 -3.09 15.81
CA GLY A 209 -21.88 -3.29 17.23
C GLY A 209 -22.34 -2.01 17.93
N PHE A 210 -23.29 -2.18 18.85
CA PHE A 210 -23.75 -1.21 19.84
C PHE A 210 -24.60 -1.96 20.88
N SER A 211 -24.89 -1.34 22.02
CA SER A 211 -25.91 -1.82 22.94
C SER A 211 -26.92 -0.72 23.26
N VAL A 212 -28.19 -1.10 23.36
CA VAL A 212 -29.30 -0.24 23.78
C VAL A 212 -29.75 -0.70 25.16
N ARG A 213 -29.61 0.20 26.15
CA ARG A 213 -29.95 -0.01 27.56
C ARG A 213 -31.28 0.68 27.85
N ILE A 214 -32.28 -0.11 28.22
CA ILE A 214 -33.65 0.34 28.45
C ILE A 214 -33.94 0.16 29.93
N GLN A 215 -34.18 1.26 30.65
CA GLN A 215 -34.45 1.24 32.08
C GLN A 215 -35.93 1.51 32.34
N VAL A 216 -36.57 0.62 33.11
CA VAL A 216 -37.97 0.73 33.52
C VAL A 216 -38.01 1.01 35.03
N LYS A 217 -38.56 2.17 35.40
CA LYS A 217 -38.71 2.61 36.78
C LYS A 217 -40.15 2.46 37.23
N THR A 218 -40.44 1.41 37.99
CA THR A 218 -41.76 1.13 38.57
C THR A 218 -41.75 1.55 40.04
N GLY A 219 -42.17 2.79 40.28
CA GLY A 219 -42.09 3.44 41.60
C GLY A 219 -40.64 3.64 42.06
N THR A 220 -40.20 2.84 43.03
CA THR A 220 -38.82 2.86 43.58
C THR A 220 -37.91 1.77 42.99
N LYS A 221 -38.46 0.77 42.28
CA LYS A 221 -37.67 -0.27 41.63
C LYS A 221 -37.25 0.19 40.23
N VAL A 222 -36.01 -0.09 39.86
CA VAL A 222 -35.51 0.02 38.49
C VAL A 222 -35.15 -1.38 38.00
N SER A 223 -35.73 -1.82 36.90
CA SER A 223 -35.24 -2.94 36.11
C SER A 223 -34.54 -2.42 34.86
N GLU A 224 -33.57 -3.19 34.35
CA GLU A 224 -32.79 -2.83 33.16
C GLU A 224 -32.80 -3.99 32.16
N VAL A 225 -33.06 -3.66 30.90
CA VAL A 225 -33.01 -4.58 29.76
C VAL A 225 -31.96 -4.05 28.79
N VAL A 226 -31.07 -4.93 28.33
CA VAL A 226 -30.09 -4.59 27.29
C VAL A 226 -30.39 -5.40 26.03
N VAL A 227 -30.47 -4.72 24.89
CA VAL A 227 -30.57 -5.35 23.56
C VAL A 227 -29.44 -4.85 22.65
N GLY A 228 -29.05 -5.67 21.69
CA GLY A 228 -27.97 -5.38 20.75
C GLY A 228 -28.03 -6.30 19.54
N PRO A 229 -27.16 -6.11 18.52
CA PRO A 229 -27.11 -6.94 17.32
C PRO A 229 -27.00 -8.45 17.61
N GLU A 230 -26.36 -8.82 18.72
CA GLU A 230 -26.19 -10.17 19.28
C GLU A 230 -27.40 -10.70 20.07
N ASN A 231 -28.21 -9.83 20.70
CA ASN A 231 -29.42 -10.22 21.41
C ASN A 231 -30.54 -9.17 21.17
N ARG A 232 -31.37 -9.45 20.17
CA ARG A 232 -32.32 -8.46 19.60
C ARG A 232 -33.68 -8.42 20.28
N THR A 233 -34.03 -9.44 21.06
CA THR A 233 -35.39 -9.62 21.59
C THR A 233 -35.33 -10.00 23.06
N VAL A 234 -35.79 -9.11 23.93
CA VAL A 234 -35.80 -9.34 25.40
C VAL A 234 -37.15 -8.89 25.97
N THR A 235 -37.60 -9.58 27.01
CA THR A 235 -38.80 -9.24 27.79
C THR A 235 -38.37 -8.93 29.23
N SER A 236 -38.91 -7.88 29.82
CA SER A 236 -38.70 -7.54 31.24
C SER A 236 -39.40 -8.54 32.15
N ASP A 237 -38.88 -8.69 33.37
CA ASP A 237 -39.56 -9.37 34.47
C ASP A 237 -41.03 -8.95 34.57
N GLY A 238 -41.92 -9.94 34.69
CA GLY A 238 -43.37 -9.72 34.76
C GLY A 238 -44.08 -9.45 33.42
N ASN A 239 -43.41 -9.58 32.27
CA ASN A 239 -43.99 -9.38 30.93
C ASN A 239 -44.59 -7.98 30.66
N PHE A 240 -44.25 -6.98 31.48
CA PHE A 240 -44.71 -5.60 31.33
C PHE A 240 -44.18 -4.96 30.04
N LEU A 241 -42.86 -5.03 29.84
CA LEU A 241 -42.15 -4.52 28.66
C LEU A 241 -41.63 -5.70 27.82
N LYS A 242 -41.86 -5.65 26.50
CA LYS A 242 -41.15 -6.49 25.53
C LYS A 242 -40.49 -5.61 24.47
N VAL A 243 -39.23 -5.93 24.15
CA VAL A 243 -38.36 -5.15 23.27
C VAL A 243 -38.00 -5.98 22.04
N ASN A 244 -38.02 -5.37 20.87
CA ASN A 244 -37.56 -5.97 19.61
C ASN A 244 -36.74 -4.97 18.80
N LEU A 245 -35.46 -5.29 18.57
CA LEU A 245 -34.53 -4.56 17.72
C LEU A 245 -34.69 -5.03 16.26
N ILE A 246 -35.35 -4.20 15.45
CA ILE A 246 -35.66 -4.52 14.04
C ILE A 246 -34.40 -4.41 13.17
N GLY A 247 -33.63 -3.34 13.35
CA GLY A 247 -32.42 -3.02 12.60
C GLY A 247 -32.10 -1.53 12.67
N ASP A 248 -31.17 -1.06 11.85
CA ASP A 248 -30.81 0.36 11.77
C ASP A 248 -31.36 1.01 10.49
N PHE A 249 -31.64 2.30 10.56
CA PHE A 249 -31.83 3.14 9.37
C PHE A 249 -30.49 3.34 8.67
N VAL A 250 -30.52 3.44 7.34
CA VAL A 250 -29.31 3.62 6.53
C VAL A 250 -28.76 5.03 6.74
N GLY A 251 -27.47 5.11 7.08
CA GLY A 251 -26.76 6.35 7.26
C GLY A 251 -26.43 7.11 5.97
N TYR A 252 -26.05 8.36 6.10
CA TYR A 252 -25.62 9.24 5.00
C TYR A 252 -24.14 9.08 4.65
N THR A 253 -23.30 8.59 5.57
CA THR A 253 -21.87 8.35 5.32
C THR A 253 -21.56 6.86 5.12
N ASN A 254 -20.59 6.57 4.24
CA ASN A 254 -20.14 5.21 3.99
C ASN A 254 -19.08 4.78 5.02
N ILE A 255 -19.48 3.92 5.96
CA ILE A 255 -18.54 3.24 6.88
C ILE A 255 -17.53 2.43 6.03
N PRO A 256 -16.21 2.68 6.14
CA PRO A 256 -15.20 2.09 5.27
C PRO A 256 -15.20 0.55 5.24
N SER A 257 -15.06 -0.01 4.04
CA SER A 257 -14.59 -1.37 3.82
C SER A 257 -13.07 -1.37 3.57
N PHE A 258 -12.41 -2.47 3.91
CA PHE A 258 -10.95 -2.62 3.81
C PHE A 258 -10.55 -3.90 3.05
N GLU A 259 -11.42 -4.39 2.15
CA GLU A 259 -11.28 -5.67 1.43
C GLU A 259 -10.03 -5.70 0.52
N ASP A 260 -9.62 -4.54 0.01
CA ASP A 260 -8.39 -4.33 -0.78
C ASP A 260 -7.16 -3.95 0.07
N PHE A 261 -7.26 -4.03 1.40
CA PHE A 261 -6.18 -3.69 2.34
C PHE A 261 -5.77 -4.89 3.21
N TYR A 262 -4.55 -4.83 3.72
CA TYR A 262 -4.10 -5.64 4.85
C TYR A 262 -3.81 -4.74 6.05
N LEU A 263 -4.19 -5.22 7.23
CA LEU A 263 -3.79 -4.63 8.50
C LEU A 263 -2.44 -5.22 8.89
N VAL A 264 -1.46 -4.38 9.19
CA VAL A 264 -0.17 -4.81 9.75
C VAL A 264 -0.02 -4.34 11.19
N VAL A 265 0.41 -5.26 12.04
CA VAL A 265 0.48 -5.12 13.51
C VAL A 265 1.89 -5.52 13.97
N PRO A 266 2.57 -4.74 14.83
CA PRO A 266 3.90 -5.09 15.34
C PRO A 266 3.85 -6.39 16.15
N ARG A 267 4.81 -7.30 15.91
CA ARG A 267 4.86 -8.60 16.56
C ARG A 267 5.34 -8.52 18.00
N GLN A 268 4.49 -8.95 18.93
CA GLN A 268 4.82 -9.02 20.35
C GLN A 268 5.23 -10.44 20.75
N GLY A 269 6.53 -10.75 20.59
CA GLY A 269 7.16 -11.96 21.11
C GLY A 269 7.72 -12.92 20.05
N GLY A 270 7.76 -14.20 20.40
CA GLY A 270 8.28 -15.29 19.56
C GLY A 270 7.46 -15.56 18.30
N PRO A 271 7.94 -16.45 17.40
CA PRO A 271 7.17 -16.84 16.22
C PRO A 271 5.94 -17.66 16.62
N GLY A 272 4.78 -17.34 16.04
CA GLY A 272 3.50 -17.99 16.34
C GLY A 272 2.32 -17.04 16.21
N GLN A 273 1.14 -17.47 16.67
CA GLN A 273 0.02 -16.55 16.88
C GLN A 273 0.35 -15.58 18.03
N PRO A 274 -0.07 -14.29 17.95
CA PRO A 274 0.23 -13.31 19.00
C PRO A 274 -0.54 -13.64 20.28
N GLN A 275 0.01 -13.31 21.45
CA GLN A 275 -0.75 -13.33 22.72
C GLN A 275 -1.57 -12.04 22.91
N ASP A 276 -1.09 -10.92 22.37
CA ASP A 276 -1.80 -9.65 22.26
C ASP A 276 -1.29 -8.92 21.00
N PHE A 277 -2.14 -8.19 20.30
CA PHE A 277 -1.72 -7.23 19.26
C PHE A 277 -1.22 -5.91 19.88
N GLY A 278 -1.54 -5.70 21.15
CA GLY A 278 -1.15 -4.55 21.95
C GLY A 278 -1.98 -3.30 21.68
N ARG A 279 -1.84 -2.31 22.56
CA ARG A 279 -2.65 -1.08 22.57
C ARG A 279 -1.98 0.11 21.87
N ASN A 280 -0.85 -0.11 21.20
CA ASN A 280 -0.09 0.95 20.51
C ASN A 280 -0.54 1.07 19.04
N PHE A 281 -1.72 1.65 18.83
CA PHE A 281 -2.30 1.84 17.49
C PHE A 281 -1.47 2.76 16.59
N SER A 282 -0.57 3.58 17.16
CA SER A 282 0.38 4.38 16.39
C SER A 282 1.21 3.53 15.42
N ALA A 283 1.55 2.29 15.79
CA ALA A 283 2.37 1.38 14.99
C ALA A 283 1.55 0.53 14.00
N TRP A 284 0.22 0.55 14.10
CA TRP A 284 -0.67 -0.22 13.22
C TRP A 284 -0.87 0.54 11.90
N MET A 285 -0.80 -0.16 10.77
CA MET A 285 -0.98 0.43 9.44
C MET A 285 -1.96 -0.38 8.59
N LEU A 286 -2.74 0.32 7.77
CA LEU A 286 -3.59 -0.25 6.71
C LEU A 286 -2.94 0.06 5.36
N LEU A 287 -2.57 -0.99 4.63
CA LEU A 287 -1.80 -0.91 3.38
C LEU A 287 -2.49 -1.71 2.28
N GLU A 288 -2.57 -1.16 1.07
CA GLU A 288 -3.22 -1.82 -0.06
C GLU A 288 -2.54 -3.15 -0.40
N ARG A 289 -3.33 -4.19 -0.66
CA ARG A 289 -2.86 -5.57 -0.90
C ARG A 289 -1.83 -5.68 -2.03
N VAL A 290 -1.92 -4.78 -3.03
CA VAL A 290 -0.98 -4.67 -4.15
C VAL A 290 0.46 -4.29 -3.74
N ARG A 291 0.67 -3.74 -2.54
CA ARG A 291 1.99 -3.39 -1.99
C ARG A 291 2.76 -4.58 -1.42
N PHE A 292 2.13 -5.74 -1.29
CA PHE A 292 2.71 -6.95 -0.70
C PHE A 292 3.08 -7.98 -1.77
N THR A 293 4.11 -8.77 -1.50
CA THR A 293 4.47 -9.98 -2.27
C THR A 293 4.27 -11.19 -1.37
N LEU A 294 3.34 -12.08 -1.77
CA LEU A 294 2.96 -13.24 -0.97
C LEU A 294 3.77 -14.50 -1.32
N ASP A 295 4.35 -14.54 -2.50
CA ASP A 295 5.41 -15.49 -2.88
C ASP A 295 6.81 -15.03 -2.41
N GLY A 296 6.98 -13.73 -2.14
CA GLY A 296 8.28 -13.13 -1.81
C GLY A 296 9.19 -12.95 -3.03
N LEU A 297 8.66 -13.07 -4.26
CA LEU A 297 9.41 -13.06 -5.51
C LEU A 297 9.45 -11.69 -6.19
N GLU A 298 8.61 -10.72 -5.77
CA GLU A 298 8.62 -9.38 -6.34
C GLU A 298 9.52 -8.41 -5.57
N CYS A 299 10.36 -7.68 -6.30
CA CYS A 299 11.18 -6.60 -5.75
C CYS A 299 10.36 -5.35 -5.42
N ASN A 300 10.84 -4.57 -4.44
CA ASN A 300 10.25 -3.30 -4.01
C ASN A 300 8.78 -3.42 -3.57
N LYS A 301 8.46 -4.52 -2.87
CA LYS A 301 7.18 -4.80 -2.20
C LYS A 301 7.41 -5.36 -0.80
N ILE A 302 6.43 -5.19 0.08
CA ILE A 302 6.47 -5.68 1.47
C ILE A 302 6.49 -7.22 1.46
N GLY A 303 7.46 -7.82 2.15
CA GLY A 303 7.65 -9.26 2.20
C GLY A 303 8.65 -9.82 1.18
N VAL A 304 9.45 -8.96 0.55
CA VAL A 304 10.54 -9.34 -0.37
C VAL A 304 11.48 -10.38 0.27
N SER A 305 11.76 -11.47 -0.46
CA SER A 305 12.60 -12.58 0.03
C SER A 305 14.03 -12.53 -0.52
N TYR A 306 14.87 -13.44 0.00
CA TYR A 306 16.19 -13.76 -0.57
C TYR A 306 16.17 -14.05 -2.07
N GLU A 307 15.09 -14.66 -2.59
CA GLU A 307 15.00 -15.06 -4.00
C GLU A 307 14.77 -13.87 -4.93
N ALA A 308 13.86 -12.95 -4.55
CA ALA A 308 13.69 -11.67 -5.27
C ALA A 308 14.98 -10.84 -5.25
N PHE A 309 15.63 -10.74 -4.08
CA PHE A 309 16.87 -9.99 -3.94
C PHE A 309 18.01 -10.58 -4.77
N ASN A 310 18.17 -11.91 -4.78
CA ASN A 310 19.23 -12.55 -5.55
C ASN A 310 18.92 -12.63 -7.06
N GLY A 311 17.65 -12.66 -7.44
CA GLY A 311 17.18 -12.69 -8.83
C GLY A 311 17.20 -11.35 -9.58
N GLN A 312 17.72 -10.27 -8.97
CA GLN A 312 17.73 -8.94 -9.60
C GLN A 312 18.52 -8.94 -10.93
N PRO A 313 17.92 -8.45 -12.03
CA PRO A 313 18.66 -8.27 -13.28
C PRO A 313 19.77 -7.23 -13.10
N ASN A 314 20.96 -7.52 -13.63
CA ASN A 314 22.14 -6.64 -13.54
C ASN A 314 22.56 -6.26 -12.10
N PHE A 315 22.36 -7.15 -11.11
CA PHE A 315 22.62 -6.92 -9.67
C PHE A 315 23.83 -6.02 -9.37
N CYS A 316 25.02 -6.34 -9.91
CA CYS A 316 26.26 -5.61 -9.62
C CYS A 316 26.40 -4.22 -10.27
N SER A 317 25.45 -3.85 -11.14
CA SER A 317 25.38 -2.56 -11.84
C SER A 317 24.15 -1.74 -11.43
N SER A 318 23.12 -2.35 -10.85
CA SER A 318 22.04 -1.63 -10.15
C SER A 318 22.55 -0.95 -8.86
N PRO A 319 21.95 0.17 -8.42
CA PRO A 319 22.40 0.87 -7.21
C PRO A 319 22.14 0.08 -5.92
N PHE A 320 22.92 0.37 -4.88
CA PHE A 320 22.70 -0.13 -3.51
C PHE A 320 21.26 0.15 -3.04
N TRP A 321 20.70 -0.74 -2.21
CA TRP A 321 19.28 -0.79 -1.80
C TRP A 321 18.24 -1.14 -2.89
N SER A 322 18.64 -1.36 -4.15
CA SER A 322 17.72 -1.89 -5.16
C SER A 322 17.06 -3.19 -4.70
N CYS A 323 15.76 -3.34 -5.01
CA CYS A 323 14.85 -4.41 -4.56
C CYS A 323 14.28 -4.24 -3.14
N LEU A 324 14.87 -3.39 -2.27
CA LEU A 324 14.47 -3.23 -0.87
C LEU A 324 13.71 -1.92 -0.57
N HIS A 325 13.14 -1.27 -1.59
CA HIS A 325 12.26 -0.10 -1.40
C HIS A 325 10.81 -0.50 -1.06
N ASN A 326 9.96 0.47 -0.72
CA ASN A 326 8.54 0.28 -0.39
C ASN A 326 8.27 -0.76 0.70
N GLN A 327 9.10 -0.78 1.74
CA GLN A 327 8.94 -1.62 2.92
C GLN A 327 8.16 -0.86 4.01
N LEU A 328 7.77 -1.54 5.10
CA LEU A 328 6.94 -0.94 6.16
C LEU A 328 7.54 0.35 6.74
N TRP A 329 8.86 0.40 6.92
CA TRP A 329 9.55 1.60 7.39
C TRP A 329 9.41 2.81 6.45
N ASN A 330 9.30 2.62 5.13
CA ASN A 330 9.12 3.71 4.18
C ASN A 330 7.73 4.35 4.31
N PHE A 331 6.69 3.54 4.48
CA PHE A 331 5.33 4.03 4.71
C PHE A 331 5.21 4.73 6.07
N ARG A 332 5.87 4.18 7.10
CA ARG A 332 5.95 4.80 8.43
C ARG A 332 6.67 6.15 8.40
N GLU A 333 7.79 6.25 7.70
CA GLU A 333 8.54 7.49 7.53
C GLU A 333 7.75 8.52 6.70
N ALA A 334 7.04 8.09 5.65
CA ALA A 334 6.16 8.97 4.88
C ALA A 334 5.05 9.59 5.74
N ASP A 335 4.40 8.80 6.61
CA ASP A 335 3.40 9.30 7.55
C ASP A 335 3.99 10.19 8.64
N GLN A 336 5.18 9.88 9.17
CA GLN A 336 5.85 10.76 10.13
C GLN A 336 6.20 12.13 9.50
N ASN A 337 6.57 12.15 8.22
CA ASN A 337 6.78 13.36 7.42
C ASN A 337 5.49 14.13 7.10
N ARG A 338 4.31 13.51 7.23
CA ARG A 338 3.00 14.17 7.14
C ARG A 338 2.57 14.72 8.50
N ILE A 339 2.66 13.93 9.56
CA ILE A 339 2.32 14.32 10.94
C ILE A 339 3.14 15.54 11.38
N THR A 340 4.44 15.58 11.05
CA THR A 340 5.31 16.75 11.32
C THR A 340 4.97 18.01 10.51
N ARG A 341 4.12 17.89 9.49
CA ARG A 341 3.54 19.00 8.71
C ARG A 341 2.10 19.30 9.10
N ASN A 342 1.60 18.75 10.22
CA ASN A 342 0.21 18.76 10.66
C ASN A 342 -0.77 18.19 9.60
N GLN A 343 -0.31 17.22 8.80
CA GLN A 343 -1.10 16.52 7.79
C GLN A 343 -1.54 15.13 8.30
N ILE A 344 -2.76 14.72 7.91
CA ILE A 344 -3.36 13.44 8.29
C ILE A 344 -2.53 12.29 7.68
N PRO A 345 -2.15 11.26 8.45
CA PRO A 345 -1.42 10.10 7.90
C PRO A 345 -2.26 9.34 6.86
N LEU A 346 -1.59 8.62 5.95
CA LEU A 346 -2.20 7.83 4.89
C LEU A 346 -2.31 6.35 5.25
N TYR A 347 -1.33 5.80 5.96
CA TYR A 347 -1.21 4.36 6.22
C TYR A 347 -1.50 4.03 7.70
N GLY A 348 -1.02 4.84 8.63
CA GLY A 348 -1.29 4.70 10.07
C GLY A 348 -2.78 4.73 10.39
N VAL A 349 -3.23 3.86 11.30
CA VAL A 349 -4.64 3.81 11.74
C VAL A 349 -4.98 4.97 12.67
N GLU A 350 -4.06 5.29 13.59
CA GLU A 350 -4.18 6.44 14.50
C GLU A 350 -4.17 7.77 13.74
N GLY A 351 -5.00 8.72 14.18
CA GLY A 351 -5.21 10.01 13.49
C GLY A 351 -6.10 9.95 12.24
N ARG A 352 -6.33 8.75 11.66
CA ARG A 352 -7.34 8.54 10.60
C ARG A 352 -8.70 8.11 11.16
N PHE A 353 -8.70 7.30 12.21
CA PHE A 353 -9.91 6.70 12.79
C PHE A 353 -10.03 6.97 14.28
N GLU A 354 -11.26 7.18 14.74
CA GLU A 354 -11.58 7.45 16.14
C GLU A 354 -11.96 6.17 16.90
N ARG A 355 -11.77 6.18 18.22
CA ARG A 355 -12.21 5.10 19.15
C ARG A 355 -11.74 3.68 18.75
N ILE A 356 -10.53 3.56 18.20
CA ILE A 356 -9.93 2.30 17.74
C ILE A 356 -9.90 1.28 18.89
N ASN A 357 -10.53 0.12 18.70
CA ASN A 357 -10.69 -0.93 19.73
C ASN A 357 -11.27 -0.46 21.08
N GLN A 358 -12.01 0.65 21.11
CA GLN A 358 -12.70 1.14 22.31
C GLN A 358 -14.16 0.68 22.34
N HIS A 359 -14.37 -0.63 22.48
CA HIS A 359 -15.70 -1.20 22.76
C HIS A 359 -15.66 -2.25 23.89
N PRO A 360 -16.77 -2.52 24.60
CA PRO A 360 -16.74 -3.32 25.84
C PRO A 360 -16.21 -4.75 25.68
N ASN A 361 -16.38 -5.32 24.49
CA ASN A 361 -15.99 -6.70 24.15
C ASN A 361 -14.74 -6.73 23.22
N ALA A 362 -13.89 -5.69 23.26
CA ALA A 362 -12.69 -5.62 22.44
C ALA A 362 -11.66 -6.68 22.86
N GLY A 363 -11.47 -7.70 22.03
CA GLY A 363 -10.45 -8.72 22.23
C GLY A 363 -9.05 -8.20 21.90
N THR A 364 -8.02 -8.78 22.54
CA THR A 364 -6.59 -8.52 22.27
C THR A 364 -6.18 -8.82 20.81
N HIS A 365 -7.02 -9.56 20.08
CA HIS A 365 -6.82 -9.95 18.67
C HIS A 365 -7.89 -9.36 17.72
N SER A 366 -8.53 -8.26 18.12
CA SER A 366 -9.58 -7.60 17.33
C SER A 366 -9.07 -6.35 16.60
N PHE A 367 -9.76 -5.96 15.52
CA PHE A 367 -9.67 -4.62 14.95
C PHE A 367 -11.07 -4.05 14.76
N SER A 368 -11.28 -2.83 15.25
CA SER A 368 -12.54 -2.11 15.18
C SER A 368 -12.31 -0.61 15.23
N ILE A 369 -13.22 0.14 14.60
CA ILE A 369 -13.22 1.61 14.58
C ILE A 369 -14.54 2.15 15.13
N GLY A 370 -14.49 3.33 15.75
CA GLY A 370 -15.68 4.09 16.05
C GLY A 370 -16.37 4.60 14.79
N ILE A 371 -17.68 4.42 14.71
CA ILE A 371 -18.51 5.12 13.74
C ILE A 371 -18.77 6.53 14.29
N THR A 372 -18.47 7.56 13.52
CA THR A 372 -18.62 8.97 13.93
C THR A 372 -20.04 9.50 13.70
N GLU A 373 -20.73 8.97 12.69
CA GLU A 373 -22.11 9.31 12.32
C GLU A 373 -23.15 8.81 13.33
N VAL A 374 -24.25 9.55 13.50
CA VAL A 374 -25.41 9.14 14.31
C VAL A 374 -26.26 8.10 13.59
N LEU A 375 -25.98 6.83 13.86
CA LEU A 375 -26.84 5.75 13.37
C LEU A 375 -28.13 5.67 14.20
N ASN A 376 -29.26 5.90 13.54
CA ASN A 376 -30.60 5.73 14.11
C ASN A 376 -31.02 4.26 14.07
N THR A 377 -31.28 3.67 15.24
CA THR A 377 -31.77 2.29 15.38
C THR A 377 -33.30 2.27 15.44
N ASN A 378 -33.93 1.40 14.65
CA ASN A 378 -35.35 1.09 14.74
C ASN A 378 -35.60 0.10 15.88
N LEU A 379 -36.23 0.60 16.94
CA LEU A 379 -36.60 -0.16 18.13
C LEU A 379 -38.12 -0.22 18.25
N VAL A 380 -38.67 -1.41 18.49
CA VAL A 380 -40.08 -1.61 18.80
C VAL A 380 -40.22 -2.02 20.27
N ILE A 381 -41.02 -1.25 21.00
CA ILE A 381 -41.37 -1.46 22.40
C ILE A 381 -42.85 -1.82 22.49
N GLU A 382 -43.16 -3.00 23.03
CA GLU A 382 -44.51 -3.40 23.44
C GLU A 382 -44.65 -3.20 24.96
N LEU A 383 -45.65 -2.43 25.37
CA LEU A 383 -45.99 -2.16 26.78
C LEU A 383 -47.36 -2.75 27.11
N SER A 384 -47.42 -3.48 28.21
CA SER A 384 -48.67 -3.93 28.83
C SER A 384 -49.26 -2.77 29.66
N ALA A 385 -49.73 -1.74 28.96
CA ALA A 385 -50.26 -0.48 29.49
C ALA A 385 -51.45 0.00 28.64
N ASN A 386 -52.27 0.90 29.19
CA ASN A 386 -53.45 1.44 28.51
C ASN A 386 -53.07 2.57 27.55
N ASP A 387 -52.15 3.43 27.96
CA ASP A 387 -51.60 4.50 27.11
C ASP A 387 -50.14 4.84 27.44
N VAL A 388 -49.56 5.80 26.72
CA VAL A 388 -48.18 6.26 26.93
C VAL A 388 -48.02 7.71 26.52
N GLU A 389 -47.44 8.52 27.42
CA GLU A 389 -47.02 9.90 27.16
C GLU A 389 -45.52 9.95 26.84
N TYR A 390 -45.10 10.95 26.07
CA TYR A 390 -43.70 11.20 25.73
C TYR A 390 -43.27 12.53 26.34
N VAL A 391 -42.31 12.46 27.26
CA VAL A 391 -41.82 13.59 28.04
C VAL A 391 -40.33 13.77 27.73
N TYR A 392 -40.05 14.74 26.85
CA TYR A 392 -38.70 15.19 26.52
C TYR A 392 -38.36 16.46 27.30
N GLN A 393 -37.07 16.69 27.52
CA GLN A 393 -36.55 17.90 28.16
C GLN A 393 -36.01 18.87 27.12
N ARG A 394 -36.24 20.16 27.38
CA ARG A 394 -35.81 21.29 26.56
C ARG A 394 -35.08 22.28 27.45
N SER A 395 -33.87 22.67 27.06
CA SER A 395 -33.08 23.72 27.70
C SER A 395 -32.58 24.70 26.62
N PRO A 396 -32.36 25.98 26.96
CA PRO A 396 -31.68 26.92 26.08
C PRO A 396 -30.17 26.62 26.04
N GLY A 397 -29.60 26.60 24.83
CA GLY A 397 -28.17 26.46 24.60
C GLY A 397 -27.57 27.70 23.93
N LYS A 398 -26.25 27.86 24.00
CA LYS A 398 -25.53 28.95 23.35
C LYS A 398 -24.22 28.47 22.72
N ILE A 399 -23.83 29.04 21.58
CA ILE A 399 -22.51 28.87 20.98
C ILE A 399 -21.51 29.78 21.71
N VAL A 400 -20.44 29.19 22.23
CA VAL A 400 -19.36 29.86 22.97
C VAL A 400 -18.27 30.34 22.01
N SER A 401 -17.93 29.53 21.00
CA SER A 401 -16.92 29.84 19.99
C SER A 401 -17.10 29.03 18.71
N VAL A 402 -16.62 29.58 17.59
CA VAL A 402 -16.41 28.88 16.32
C VAL A 402 -14.97 29.17 15.90
N SER A 403 -14.17 28.12 15.67
CA SER A 403 -12.77 28.23 15.26
C SER A 403 -12.53 27.43 13.99
N VAL A 404 -11.96 28.07 12.97
CA VAL A 404 -11.55 27.41 11.71
C VAL A 404 -10.14 27.92 11.36
N PRO A 405 -9.10 27.06 11.41
CA PRO A 405 -7.75 27.44 11.01
C PRO A 405 -7.67 27.62 9.48
N THR A 406 -6.71 28.41 9.00
CA THR A 406 -6.41 28.46 7.56
C THR A 406 -5.75 27.16 7.11
N PHE A 407 -6.26 26.57 6.03
CA PHE A 407 -5.78 25.31 5.46
C PHE A 407 -5.59 25.43 3.93
N GLU A 408 -5.00 24.41 3.31
CA GLU A 408 -4.78 24.35 1.86
C GLU A 408 -5.98 23.70 1.16
N ALA A 409 -6.48 24.34 0.10
CA ALA A 409 -7.60 23.82 -0.66
C ALA A 409 -7.25 22.51 -1.37
N LEU A 410 -8.19 21.56 -1.43
CA LEU A 410 -8.08 20.23 -2.04
C LEU A 410 -6.98 19.28 -1.53
N SER A 411 -5.95 19.73 -0.80
CA SER A 411 -4.86 18.86 -0.34
C SER A 411 -5.22 18.08 0.94
N GLN A 412 -6.11 18.62 1.78
CA GLN A 412 -6.78 17.95 2.90
C GLN A 412 -8.02 18.73 3.37
N SER A 413 -8.89 18.08 4.15
CA SER A 413 -10.06 18.72 4.76
C SER A 413 -9.66 19.73 5.84
N GLY A 414 -10.31 20.88 5.86
CA GLY A 414 -10.31 21.76 7.02
C GLY A 414 -11.14 21.17 8.17
N VAL A 415 -10.87 21.60 9.40
CA VAL A 415 -11.66 21.22 10.58
C VAL A 415 -12.19 22.48 11.24
N ALA A 416 -13.51 22.60 11.35
CA ALA A 416 -14.18 23.66 12.11
C ALA A 416 -14.55 23.13 13.50
N THR A 417 -13.94 23.67 14.55
CA THR A 417 -14.28 23.36 15.94
C THR A 417 -15.32 24.37 16.44
N ILE A 418 -16.55 23.91 16.65
CA ILE A 418 -17.65 24.69 17.23
C ILE A 418 -17.83 24.25 18.69
N THR A 419 -17.97 25.19 19.62
CA THR A 419 -18.18 24.85 21.04
C THR A 419 -19.51 25.41 21.51
N SER A 420 -20.43 24.53 21.92
CA SER A 420 -21.72 24.88 22.50
C SER A 420 -21.74 24.69 24.01
N LYS A 421 -22.64 25.39 24.70
CA LYS A 421 -22.92 25.25 26.13
C LYS A 421 -24.43 25.14 26.38
N ASN A 422 -24.85 24.23 27.25
CA ASN A 422 -26.21 24.26 27.82
C ASN A 422 -26.31 25.34 28.91
N THR A 423 -27.28 26.24 28.78
CA THR A 423 -27.53 27.35 29.71
C THR A 423 -28.76 27.15 30.59
N GLY A 424 -29.52 26.07 30.38
CA GLY A 424 -30.66 25.67 31.21
C GLY A 424 -30.29 24.76 32.39
N GLU A 425 -31.33 24.34 33.12
CA GLU A 425 -31.23 23.56 34.35
C GLU A 425 -31.44 22.05 34.16
N VAL A 426 -31.86 21.61 32.95
CA VAL A 426 -32.08 20.18 32.62
C VAL A 426 -31.20 19.70 31.46
N GLU A 427 -30.92 18.40 31.44
CA GLU A 427 -30.24 17.71 30.33
C GLU A 427 -31.19 17.65 29.13
N ALA A 428 -30.72 18.08 27.96
CA ALA A 428 -31.57 18.23 26.77
C ALA A 428 -30.80 17.88 25.50
N SER A 429 -31.54 17.47 24.47
CA SER A 429 -31.03 17.28 23.11
C SER A 429 -31.03 18.60 22.32
N TYR A 430 -30.01 18.75 21.49
CA TYR A 430 -29.81 19.88 20.59
C TYR A 430 -29.37 19.35 19.23
N SER A 431 -29.44 20.20 18.21
CA SER A 431 -28.88 19.92 16.90
C SER A 431 -28.07 21.11 16.37
N LEU A 432 -26.99 20.84 15.67
CA LEU A 432 -26.01 21.82 15.23
C LEU A 432 -25.77 21.67 13.74
N THR A 433 -26.19 22.69 12.99
CA THR A 433 -25.90 22.80 11.56
C THR A 433 -24.78 23.80 11.33
N PHE A 434 -23.87 23.49 10.41
CA PHE A 434 -22.83 24.40 9.96
C PHE A 434 -23.00 24.62 8.46
N ASN A 435 -23.58 25.77 8.10
CA ASN A 435 -23.90 26.11 6.71
C ASN A 435 -22.86 27.10 6.17
N CYS A 436 -22.39 26.91 4.95
CA CYS A 436 -21.33 27.71 4.34
C CYS A 436 -21.77 28.36 3.02
N SER A 437 -21.03 29.36 2.57
CA SER A 437 -21.11 29.89 1.21
C SER A 437 -20.86 28.79 0.16
N ASN A 438 -21.23 29.09 -1.09
CA ASN A 438 -20.93 28.25 -2.25
C ASN A 438 -19.46 27.79 -2.31
N ASP A 439 -19.22 26.74 -3.09
CA ASP A 439 -17.91 26.09 -3.31
C ASP A 439 -17.32 25.37 -2.08
N ILE A 440 -18.18 25.02 -1.12
CA ILE A 440 -17.93 24.07 -0.02
C ILE A 440 -18.96 22.94 -0.12
N THR A 441 -18.54 21.70 0.15
CA THR A 441 -19.45 20.54 0.24
C THR A 441 -20.42 20.69 1.42
N LEU A 442 -21.68 20.32 1.22
CA LEU A 442 -22.65 20.19 2.31
C LEU A 442 -22.10 19.25 3.41
N MET A 443 -22.29 19.66 4.66
CA MET A 443 -21.91 18.91 5.85
C MET A 443 -23.16 18.39 6.56
N GLU A 444 -23.03 17.26 7.25
CA GLU A 444 -24.12 16.63 7.99
C GLU A 444 -24.51 17.45 9.24
N GLU A 445 -25.78 17.35 9.64
CA GLU A 445 -26.29 17.97 10.86
C GLU A 445 -25.89 17.11 12.07
N GLN A 446 -24.97 17.62 12.91
CA GLN A 446 -24.52 16.93 14.12
C GLN A 446 -25.45 17.23 15.28
N PHE A 447 -25.83 16.21 16.04
CA PHE A 447 -26.65 16.34 17.22
C PHE A 447 -25.81 16.24 18.51
N LEU A 448 -26.37 16.76 19.60
CA LEU A 448 -25.71 16.71 20.90
C LEU A 448 -26.70 16.76 22.06
N ILE A 449 -26.56 15.84 23.00
CA ILE A 449 -27.10 15.97 24.35
C ILE A 449 -26.07 16.70 25.22
N MET A 450 -26.51 17.70 25.97
CA MET A 450 -25.68 18.44 26.94
C MET A 450 -26.37 18.50 28.30
N LYS A 451 -25.62 18.22 29.37
CA LYS A 451 -26.06 18.41 30.76
C LYS A 451 -26.10 19.88 31.16
N PRO A 452 -26.80 20.25 32.24
CA PRO A 452 -26.84 21.61 32.75
C PRO A 452 -25.43 22.19 32.94
N ASN A 453 -25.16 23.35 32.36
CA ASN A 453 -23.85 24.00 32.33
C ASN A 453 -22.69 23.25 31.62
N GLU A 454 -22.93 22.10 30.99
CA GLU A 454 -21.91 21.38 30.21
C GLU A 454 -21.51 22.15 28.96
N ILE A 455 -20.23 22.04 28.58
CA ILE A 455 -19.62 22.68 27.41
C ILE A 455 -19.09 21.57 26.52
N THR A 456 -19.47 21.58 25.24
CA THR A 456 -19.26 20.46 24.31
C THR A 456 -18.67 20.96 23.00
N PRO A 457 -17.43 20.57 22.63
CA PRO A 457 -16.87 20.83 21.31
C PRO A 457 -17.41 19.88 20.25
N ARG A 458 -17.49 20.34 19.00
CA ARG A 458 -17.96 19.62 17.81
C ARG A 458 -17.03 19.93 16.64
N GLU A 459 -16.69 18.92 15.84
CA GLU A 459 -15.77 19.07 14.72
C GLU A 459 -16.43 18.75 13.38
N PHE A 460 -16.46 19.73 12.49
CA PHE A 460 -16.99 19.61 11.12
C PHE A 460 -15.86 19.59 10.11
N LYS A 461 -15.85 18.58 9.22
CA LYS A 461 -14.82 18.40 8.19
C LYS A 461 -15.23 19.13 6.91
N ILE A 462 -14.53 20.23 6.61
CA ILE A 462 -14.81 21.12 5.47
C ILE A 462 -14.02 20.65 4.25
N PHE A 463 -14.70 20.46 3.11
CA PHE A 463 -14.06 20.21 1.82
C PHE A 463 -14.42 21.35 0.83
N PRO A 464 -13.48 22.25 0.50
CA PRO A 464 -13.67 23.22 -0.57
C PRO A 464 -13.59 22.53 -1.94
N THR A 465 -14.38 22.97 -2.92
CA THR A 465 -14.41 22.38 -4.28
C THR A 465 -13.47 23.06 -5.28
N THR A 466 -12.94 24.24 -4.94
CA THR A 466 -12.02 25.02 -5.77
C THR A 466 -10.56 24.84 -5.35
N ASN A 467 -9.62 24.90 -6.30
CA ASN A 467 -8.18 24.85 -6.04
C ASN A 467 -7.53 26.21 -5.68
N GLN A 468 -8.30 27.30 -5.69
CA GLN A 468 -7.80 28.66 -5.48
C GLN A 468 -7.87 29.08 -4.01
N ALA A 469 -7.03 30.05 -3.62
CA ALA A 469 -7.11 30.71 -2.33
C ALA A 469 -8.38 31.59 -2.29
N ALA A 470 -9.33 31.26 -1.42
CA ALA A 470 -10.63 31.91 -1.33
C ALA A 470 -10.98 32.29 0.12
N LYS A 471 -11.96 33.17 0.28
CA LYS A 471 -12.47 33.62 1.59
C LYS A 471 -13.92 33.17 1.73
N TYR A 472 -14.17 32.27 2.68
CA TYR A 472 -15.48 31.66 2.90
C TYR A 472 -16.18 32.27 4.12
N ILE A 473 -17.50 32.27 4.10
CA ILE A 473 -18.35 32.69 5.22
C ILE A 473 -19.27 31.52 5.57
N CYS A 474 -19.37 31.19 6.86
CA CYS A 474 -20.24 30.14 7.33
C CYS A 474 -20.98 30.57 8.61
N ALA A 475 -22.16 30.01 8.83
CA ALA A 475 -22.97 30.18 10.02
C ALA A 475 -23.14 28.84 10.74
N ALA A 476 -22.70 28.78 12.00
CA ALA A 476 -23.09 27.76 12.94
C ALA A 476 -24.47 28.14 13.52
N ILE A 477 -25.43 27.22 13.46
CA ILE A 477 -26.80 27.42 13.91
C ILE A 477 -27.16 26.29 14.87
N LEU A 478 -27.41 26.64 16.14
CA LEU A 478 -27.78 25.73 17.21
C LEU A 478 -29.29 25.71 17.39
N LYS A 479 -29.87 24.51 17.30
CA LYS A 479 -31.30 24.22 17.49
C LYS A 479 -31.55 23.50 18.82
N ASP A 480 -32.70 23.70 19.43
CA ASP A 480 -33.18 22.92 20.57
C ASP A 480 -33.95 21.64 20.17
N SER A 481 -34.47 20.93 21.18
CA SER A 481 -35.31 19.74 21.06
C SER A 481 -36.58 19.92 20.19
N ASP A 482 -37.04 21.16 20.02
CA ASP A 482 -38.21 21.52 19.19
C ASP A 482 -37.78 21.90 17.75
N TYR A 483 -36.49 21.76 17.42
CA TYR A 483 -35.84 22.20 16.18
C TYR A 483 -35.84 23.72 15.95
N ASN A 484 -36.14 24.53 16.98
CA ASN A 484 -36.09 25.99 16.90
C ASN A 484 -34.65 26.48 17.04
N GLU A 485 -34.28 27.48 16.25
CA GLU A 485 -32.99 28.18 16.37
C GLU A 485 -32.90 28.93 17.70
N VAL A 486 -31.91 28.58 18.52
CA VAL A 486 -31.65 29.20 19.84
C VAL A 486 -30.52 30.21 19.77
N ASP A 487 -29.48 29.91 18.98
CA ASP A 487 -28.31 30.76 18.82
C ASP A 487 -27.63 30.56 17.45
N ARG A 488 -26.97 31.62 16.97
CA ARG A 488 -26.30 31.66 15.67
C ARG A 488 -24.96 32.39 15.78
N ALA A 489 -23.90 31.75 15.30
CA ALA A 489 -22.56 32.33 15.24
C ALA A 489 -22.01 32.27 13.82
N GLU A 490 -21.72 33.44 13.23
CA GLU A 490 -21.06 33.54 11.94
C GLU A 490 -19.54 33.52 12.10
N CYS A 491 -18.84 32.82 11.20
CA CYS A 491 -17.39 32.78 11.12
C CYS A 491 -16.92 33.01 9.68
N GLN A 492 -15.69 33.49 9.54
CA GLN A 492 -15.06 33.74 8.24
C GLN A 492 -13.63 33.21 8.26
N PHE A 493 -13.26 32.41 7.26
CA PHE A 493 -11.93 31.84 7.13
C PHE A 493 -11.41 31.96 5.69
N THR A 494 -10.13 31.62 5.51
CA THR A 494 -9.43 31.65 4.22
C THR A 494 -8.79 30.30 3.93
N THR A 495 -8.78 29.90 2.66
CA THR A 495 -7.93 28.81 2.17
C THR A 495 -6.67 29.36 1.49
N THR A 496 -5.61 28.55 1.47
CA THR A 496 -4.47 28.73 0.56
C THR A 496 -4.70 27.89 -0.71
N ALA A 497 -4.13 28.31 -1.84
CA ALA A 497 -4.30 27.62 -3.12
C ALA A 497 -3.53 26.29 -3.14
N THR A 498 -4.07 25.29 -3.84
CA THR A 498 -3.47 23.96 -3.93
C THR A 498 -2.10 24.01 -4.63
N VAL A 499 -1.06 23.50 -3.98
CA VAL A 499 0.26 23.31 -4.58
C VAL A 499 0.23 22.04 -5.45
N LEU A 500 -0.21 22.21 -6.70
CA LEU A 500 -0.16 21.15 -7.70
C LEU A 500 1.31 20.86 -8.05
N ASP A 501 1.79 19.68 -7.65
CA ASP A 501 3.03 19.12 -8.21
C ASP A 501 2.79 18.83 -9.71
N ASN A 502 3.60 19.43 -10.57
CA ASN A 502 3.55 19.20 -12.01
C ASN A 502 4.02 17.78 -12.42
N GLY A 503 4.50 16.96 -11.47
CA GLY A 503 4.78 15.54 -11.68
C GLY A 503 5.83 15.29 -12.77
N THR A 504 6.78 16.21 -12.92
CA THR A 504 7.68 16.29 -14.08
C THR A 504 8.56 15.04 -14.19
N GLN A 505 8.22 14.14 -15.10
CA GLN A 505 9.02 12.97 -15.49
C GLN A 505 10.23 13.41 -16.35
N GLY A 506 11.01 14.35 -15.82
CA GLY A 506 11.81 15.30 -16.60
C GLY A 506 10.98 16.50 -17.07
N MET A 507 11.67 17.59 -17.42
CA MET A 507 11.07 18.70 -18.15
C MET A 507 10.59 18.18 -19.53
N PRO A 508 9.46 18.67 -20.08
CA PRO A 508 9.11 18.35 -21.46
C PRO A 508 10.24 18.79 -22.37
N PHE A 509 10.78 17.88 -23.19
CA PHE A 509 11.85 18.19 -24.12
C PHE A 509 11.36 19.23 -25.13
N GLN A 510 11.73 20.49 -24.91
CA GLN A 510 11.63 21.51 -25.93
C GLN A 510 12.69 21.17 -26.99
N PRO A 511 12.29 20.76 -28.22
CA PRO A 511 13.26 20.72 -29.31
C PRO A 511 13.81 22.14 -29.46
N PRO A 512 15.14 22.32 -29.59
CA PRO A 512 15.72 23.66 -29.71
C PRO A 512 15.05 24.37 -30.89
N GLU A 513 14.58 25.60 -30.68
CA GLU A 513 13.95 26.38 -31.73
C GLU A 513 14.86 26.36 -32.96
N THR A 514 14.28 26.11 -34.13
CA THR A 514 15.06 25.98 -35.37
C THR A 514 15.46 27.36 -35.88
N GLY A 515 16.42 27.96 -35.16
CA GLY A 515 17.19 29.14 -35.52
C GLY A 515 17.95 28.90 -36.82
N LYS A 516 17.22 28.99 -37.93
CA LYS A 516 17.79 29.01 -39.27
C LYS A 516 18.73 30.22 -39.37
N ASN A 517 19.89 29.98 -39.95
CA ASN A 517 20.94 30.95 -40.25
C ASN A 517 21.76 31.36 -39.00
N GLY A 518 23.09 31.18 -39.05
CA GLY A 518 23.98 31.65 -37.98
C GLY A 518 25.42 31.12 -38.06
N PHE A 519 25.60 29.80 -38.10
CA PHE A 519 26.94 29.19 -37.93
C PHE A 519 27.48 28.47 -39.19
N PHE A 520 26.72 27.52 -39.75
CA PHE A 520 27.24 26.64 -40.81
C PHE A 520 27.47 27.32 -42.17
N ASP A 521 26.70 28.34 -42.55
CA ASP A 521 26.94 29.11 -43.78
C ASP A 521 28.27 29.89 -43.75
N SER A 522 28.64 30.43 -42.58
CA SER A 522 29.91 31.12 -42.39
C SER A 522 31.09 30.15 -42.63
N ILE A 523 31.00 28.95 -42.04
CA ILE A 523 31.97 27.87 -42.26
C ILE A 523 32.01 27.46 -43.74
N GLY A 524 30.85 27.30 -44.40
CA GLY A 524 30.77 26.92 -45.82
C GLY A 524 31.45 27.90 -46.78
N ILE A 525 31.35 29.22 -46.52
CA ILE A 525 32.00 30.26 -47.31
C ILE A 525 33.52 30.28 -47.03
N ILE A 526 33.93 30.16 -45.76
CA ILE A 526 35.33 30.11 -45.36
C ILE A 526 36.02 28.87 -45.96
N TRP A 527 35.40 27.70 -45.88
CA TRP A 527 35.96 26.44 -46.42
C TRP A 527 36.13 26.51 -47.95
N LYS A 528 35.18 27.11 -48.68
CA LYS A 528 35.33 27.31 -50.14
C LYS A 528 36.51 28.22 -50.49
N LYS A 529 36.75 29.31 -49.74
CA LYS A 529 37.94 30.16 -49.93
C LYS A 529 39.24 29.43 -49.60
N ILE A 530 39.28 28.69 -48.49
CA ILE A 530 40.45 27.90 -48.08
C ILE A 530 40.77 26.82 -49.13
N TRP A 531 39.78 26.08 -49.61
CA TRP A 531 40.01 25.04 -50.62
C TRP A 531 40.46 25.61 -51.97
N ALA A 532 39.94 26.77 -52.39
CA ALA A 532 40.46 27.46 -53.57
C ALA A 532 41.95 27.82 -53.41
N SER A 533 42.30 28.47 -52.29
CA SER A 533 43.69 28.85 -51.98
C SER A 533 44.64 27.64 -51.90
N ILE A 534 44.19 26.51 -51.34
CA ILE A 534 44.96 25.26 -51.27
C ILE A 534 45.10 24.62 -52.66
N LYS A 535 44.06 24.69 -53.50
CA LYS A 535 44.10 24.13 -54.87
C LYS A 535 45.09 24.89 -55.76
N ASP A 536 45.16 26.22 -55.64
CA ASP A 536 46.12 27.02 -56.39
C ASP A 536 47.56 26.85 -55.85
N PHE A 537 47.73 26.68 -54.54
CA PHE A 537 49.01 26.35 -53.90
C PHE A 537 49.54 24.97 -54.36
N ILE A 538 48.71 23.92 -54.32
CA ILE A 538 49.10 22.55 -54.67
C ILE A 538 49.25 22.33 -56.18
N THR A 539 48.45 23.00 -57.04
CA THR A 539 48.54 22.80 -58.50
C THR A 539 49.64 23.61 -59.19
N GLY A 540 50.30 24.55 -58.48
CA GLY A 540 51.54 25.19 -58.91
C GLY A 540 51.46 26.03 -60.20
N LYS A 541 50.24 26.42 -60.63
CA LYS A 541 49.99 27.01 -61.95
C LYS A 541 50.80 28.27 -62.24
N ASN A 542 51.09 29.10 -61.23
CA ASN A 542 51.84 30.35 -61.41
C ASN A 542 53.36 30.15 -61.53
N CYS A 543 53.93 29.04 -61.05
CA CYS A 543 55.38 28.81 -61.10
C CYS A 543 55.81 28.04 -62.38
N ARG A 544 54.89 27.28 -63.00
CA ARG A 544 55.19 26.36 -64.12
C ARG A 544 55.27 27.00 -65.52
N GLN A 545 55.19 28.33 -65.64
CA GLN A 545 55.29 29.06 -66.91
C GLN A 545 56.48 30.06 -67.00
N LYS A 546 57.36 30.14 -65.98
CA LYS A 546 58.47 31.12 -65.97
C LYS A 546 59.87 30.61 -65.61
N CYS A 547 60.03 29.45 -64.99
CA CYS A 547 61.36 28.85 -64.73
C CYS A 547 61.53 27.56 -65.56
N SER A 548 62.49 27.53 -66.49
CA SER A 548 62.74 26.39 -67.39
C SER A 548 64.02 25.62 -67.02
N GLY A 549 64.09 25.09 -65.80
CA GLY A 549 65.22 24.27 -65.35
C GLY A 549 65.08 23.75 -63.92
N PHE A 550 65.48 22.49 -63.69
CA PHE A 550 65.41 21.83 -62.38
C PHE A 550 66.43 22.39 -61.36
N PHE A 551 67.50 23.04 -61.83
CA PHE A 551 68.60 23.54 -61.00
C PHE A 551 68.75 25.07 -60.99
N ASP A 552 67.78 25.84 -61.50
CA ASP A 552 67.81 27.30 -61.36
C ASP A 552 67.32 27.74 -59.97
N LEU A 553 68.25 27.70 -59.01
CA LEU A 553 68.04 28.15 -57.63
C LEU A 553 67.71 29.65 -57.54
N ARG A 554 68.15 30.48 -58.50
CA ARG A 554 67.89 31.93 -58.49
C ARG A 554 66.42 32.22 -58.81
N CYS A 555 65.88 31.54 -59.83
CA CYS A 555 64.47 31.63 -60.20
C CYS A 555 63.54 31.16 -59.06
N HIS A 556 63.92 30.10 -58.31
CA HIS A 556 63.09 29.56 -57.23
C HIS A 556 63.10 30.40 -55.94
N ILE A 557 64.24 30.96 -55.54
CA ILE A 557 64.34 31.78 -54.32
C ILE A 557 63.57 33.11 -54.49
N GLN A 558 63.61 33.73 -55.67
CA GLN A 558 62.99 35.04 -55.91
C GLN A 558 61.45 35.01 -55.95
N TYR A 559 60.82 33.84 -56.14
CA TYR A 559 59.37 33.68 -56.25
C TYR A 559 58.73 32.75 -55.19
N ILE A 560 59.50 32.30 -54.18
CA ILE A 560 59.03 31.59 -52.98
C ILE A 560 58.20 30.32 -53.29
N CYS A 561 58.59 29.53 -54.31
CA CYS A 561 57.93 28.27 -54.65
C CYS A 561 58.43 27.08 -53.79
N LEU A 562 58.29 27.19 -52.46
CA LEU A 562 58.92 26.29 -51.45
C LEU A 562 57.98 25.27 -50.77
N SER A 563 56.94 24.81 -51.48
CA SER A 563 55.83 24.01 -50.91
C SER A 563 56.20 22.67 -50.26
N TRP A 564 57.37 22.08 -50.52
CA TRP A 564 57.65 20.68 -50.16
C TRP A 564 58.40 20.49 -48.84
N MET A 565 59.28 21.42 -48.42
CA MET A 565 60.03 21.26 -47.17
C MET A 565 59.15 21.32 -45.91
N VAL A 566 58.11 22.14 -45.91
CA VAL A 566 57.19 22.30 -44.76
C VAL A 566 56.43 20.99 -44.44
N LEU A 567 56.10 20.23 -45.49
CA LEU A 567 55.32 18.99 -45.38
C LEU A 567 56.12 17.88 -44.69
N PHE A 568 57.43 17.81 -44.94
CA PHE A 568 58.33 16.83 -44.30
C PHE A 568 58.55 17.14 -42.81
N GLY A 569 58.67 18.42 -42.44
CA GLY A 569 58.82 18.84 -41.04
C GLY A 569 57.60 18.53 -40.18
N LEU A 570 56.38 18.72 -40.70
CA LEU A 570 55.14 18.37 -40.01
C LEU A 570 55.00 16.86 -39.75
N PHE A 571 55.47 16.01 -40.66
CA PHE A 571 55.35 14.56 -40.52
C PHE A 571 56.19 13.99 -39.36
N LEU A 572 57.38 14.56 -39.13
CA LEU A 572 58.26 14.17 -38.01
C LEU A 572 57.71 14.56 -36.63
N ALA A 573 56.90 15.62 -36.55
CA ALA A 573 56.34 16.10 -35.27
C ALA A 573 55.20 15.22 -34.72
N ILE A 574 54.53 14.42 -35.57
CA ILE A 574 53.36 13.62 -35.19
C ILE A 574 53.75 12.40 -34.34
N VAL A 575 54.87 11.75 -34.66
CA VAL A 575 55.32 10.49 -34.03
C VAL A 575 55.40 10.56 -32.49
N PRO A 576 56.09 11.54 -31.86
CA PRO A 576 56.14 11.61 -30.40
C PRO A 576 54.78 11.90 -29.75
N VAL A 577 53.91 12.69 -30.40
CA VAL A 577 52.58 13.02 -29.88
C VAL A 577 51.67 11.77 -29.85
N VAL A 578 51.73 10.93 -30.88
CA VAL A 578 50.99 9.66 -30.94
C VAL A 578 51.47 8.68 -29.86
N LEU A 579 52.77 8.62 -29.58
CA LEU A 579 53.32 7.76 -28.52
C LEU A 579 52.85 8.20 -27.12
N VAL A 580 52.81 9.50 -26.84
CA VAL A 580 52.28 10.03 -25.56
C VAL A 580 50.77 9.76 -25.44
N LEU A 581 50.00 9.89 -26.53
CA LEU A 581 48.58 9.56 -26.55
C LEU A 581 48.32 8.07 -26.26
N LEU A 582 49.08 7.16 -26.89
CA LEU A 582 48.98 5.73 -26.64
C LEU A 582 49.29 5.36 -25.18
N TRP A 583 50.30 6.00 -24.58
CA TRP A 583 50.66 5.80 -23.18
C TRP A 583 49.54 6.26 -22.21
N LEU A 584 48.95 7.44 -22.45
CA LEU A 584 47.82 7.94 -21.65
C LEU A 584 46.54 7.10 -21.82
N LEU A 585 46.31 6.51 -23.01
CA LEU A 585 45.18 5.61 -23.26
C LEU A 585 45.36 4.24 -22.58
N HIS A 586 46.61 3.79 -22.42
CA HIS A 586 46.97 2.59 -21.65
C HIS A 586 46.73 2.79 -20.15
N GLU A 587 47.15 3.92 -19.57
CA GLU A 587 46.89 4.24 -18.14
C GLU A 587 45.38 4.29 -17.81
N LYS A 588 44.53 4.58 -18.81
CA LYS A 588 43.07 4.66 -18.68
C LYS A 588 42.34 3.31 -18.84
N GLY A 589 43.05 2.20 -19.05
CA GLY A 589 42.45 0.86 -19.18
C GLY A 589 41.64 0.64 -20.47
N LEU A 590 41.80 1.49 -21.49
CA LEU A 590 41.03 1.37 -22.75
C LEU A 590 41.43 0.13 -23.57
N PHE A 591 42.60 -0.44 -23.28
CA PHE A 591 43.16 -1.61 -23.97
C PHE A 591 42.96 -2.93 -23.22
N ASP A 592 42.35 -2.93 -22.02
CA ASP A 592 42.12 -4.14 -21.21
C ASP A 592 41.49 -5.31 -22.01
N PRO A 593 40.48 -5.10 -22.89
CA PRO A 593 39.89 -6.18 -23.70
C PRO A 593 40.85 -6.79 -24.76
N LEU A 594 41.91 -6.09 -25.14
CA LEU A 594 42.95 -6.60 -26.03
C LEU A 594 44.06 -7.33 -25.27
N TYR A 595 44.24 -7.04 -23.98
CA TYR A 595 45.12 -7.82 -23.11
C TYR A 595 44.48 -9.15 -22.68
N GLU A 596 43.19 -9.14 -22.32
CA GLU A 596 42.45 -10.39 -22.03
C GLU A 596 42.44 -11.33 -23.27
N TRP A 597 42.29 -10.78 -24.48
CA TRP A 597 42.41 -11.54 -25.73
C TRP A 597 43.83 -12.09 -26.01
N TRP A 598 44.88 -11.47 -25.47
CA TRP A 598 46.27 -11.91 -25.69
C TRP A 598 46.71 -12.97 -24.66
N ASP A 599 46.32 -12.84 -23.39
CA ASP A 599 46.57 -13.85 -22.36
C ASP A 599 45.92 -15.21 -22.75
N ASP A 600 44.68 -15.20 -23.26
CA ASP A 600 43.96 -16.38 -23.80
C ASP A 600 44.67 -17.07 -24.99
N ILE A 601 45.64 -16.41 -25.63
CA ILE A 601 46.36 -16.92 -26.82
C ILE A 601 47.81 -17.37 -26.48
N CYS A 602 48.41 -16.86 -25.40
CA CYS A 602 49.80 -17.14 -25.03
C CYS A 602 49.99 -17.88 -23.69
N GLY A 603 48.90 -18.19 -22.97
CA GLY A 603 48.93 -18.69 -21.59
C GLY A 603 48.86 -20.21 -21.35
N ASP A 604 49.44 -21.08 -22.20
CA ASP A 604 49.50 -22.53 -21.91
C ASP A 604 50.75 -23.24 -22.47
N ASP A 605 51.89 -23.14 -21.76
CA ASP A 605 53.01 -24.10 -21.91
C ASP A 605 54.00 -24.12 -20.72
N ASP A 606 53.51 -24.25 -19.46
CA ASP A 606 54.40 -24.48 -18.30
C ASP A 606 53.77 -25.29 -17.13
N GLN A 607 53.01 -26.35 -17.43
CA GLN A 607 52.57 -27.35 -16.44
C GLN A 607 52.93 -28.79 -16.82
N ARG A 608 54.24 -29.05 -16.98
CA ARG A 608 54.81 -30.40 -16.84
C ARG A 608 56.09 -30.34 -16.01
N MET A 609 56.31 -31.39 -15.20
CA MET A 609 57.45 -31.56 -14.29
C MET A 609 57.42 -30.78 -12.96
N LEU A 610 56.40 -31.02 -12.12
CA LEU A 610 56.66 -31.47 -10.74
C LEU A 610 55.41 -32.05 -10.07
N ASP A 611 55.22 -33.37 -10.10
CA ASP A 611 54.78 -34.08 -8.88
C ASP A 611 55.10 -35.58 -8.90
N LYS A 612 56.18 -35.96 -8.21
CA LYS A 612 56.57 -37.35 -7.90
C LYS A 612 57.46 -37.34 -6.66
N HIS A 613 56.87 -37.43 -5.46
CA HIS A 613 57.34 -38.32 -4.38
C HIS A 613 56.45 -38.19 -3.11
N LYS A 614 56.37 -39.28 -2.32
CA LYS A 614 55.59 -39.45 -1.06
C LYS A 614 54.06 -39.49 -1.27
N LEU A 615 53.36 -40.62 -1.40
CA LEU A 615 53.50 -42.03 -0.99
C LEU A 615 53.02 -42.37 0.44
N LYS A 616 51.83 -43.01 0.52
CA LYS A 616 51.20 -43.75 1.66
C LYS A 616 50.70 -42.88 2.84
N THR A 617 49.66 -43.26 3.62
CA THR A 617 49.07 -44.59 3.89
C THR A 617 47.52 -44.67 3.96
N GLY A 618 46.93 -45.73 3.38
CA GLY A 618 45.72 -46.43 3.85
C GLY A 618 44.33 -45.83 3.51
N ARG A 619 43.23 -46.60 3.40
CA ARG A 619 43.02 -48.07 3.50
C ARG A 619 41.68 -48.48 2.81
N GLY A 620 41.66 -49.66 2.15
CA GLY A 620 40.43 -50.45 1.89
C GLY A 620 39.63 -50.15 0.61
N HIS A 621 39.02 -51.12 -0.10
CA HIS A 621 39.08 -52.59 0.00
C HIS A 621 38.91 -53.29 -1.38
N HIS A 622 39.55 -54.46 -1.51
CA HIS A 622 39.34 -55.67 -2.37
C HIS A 622 38.51 -55.59 -3.68
N HIS A 623 39.05 -56.01 -4.84
CA HIS A 623 39.21 -57.41 -5.37
C HIS A 623 37.86 -58.11 -5.65
N VAL A 624 37.65 -58.84 -6.77
CA VAL A 624 37.96 -60.28 -7.02
C VAL A 624 37.32 -60.63 -8.39
N HIS A 625 37.69 -61.55 -9.30
CA HIS A 625 38.85 -62.37 -9.79
C HIS A 625 38.39 -62.89 -11.22
N ASP A 626 39.05 -63.68 -12.10
CA ASP A 626 40.33 -64.41 -12.13
C ASP A 626 40.85 -64.58 -13.59
N ILE A 627 41.89 -65.42 -13.79
CA ILE A 627 42.50 -65.87 -15.06
C ILE A 627 42.91 -67.38 -14.89
N PRO A 628 43.89 -68.02 -15.60
CA PRO A 628 44.24 -68.14 -17.02
C PRO A 628 44.42 -69.62 -17.52
N HIS A 629 45.07 -69.82 -18.70
CA HIS A 629 45.76 -71.04 -19.23
C HIS A 629 44.97 -72.00 -20.17
N ARG A 630 45.57 -72.73 -21.14
CA ARG A 630 46.99 -72.86 -21.63
C ARG A 630 47.07 -73.17 -23.17
N ARG A 631 48.30 -73.32 -23.69
CA ARG A 631 48.70 -73.63 -25.10
C ARG A 631 48.24 -75.04 -25.57
N GLN A 632 48.30 -75.45 -26.86
CA GLN A 632 49.14 -75.07 -28.03
C GLN A 632 48.31 -75.30 -29.35
N GLU A 633 48.75 -75.29 -30.62
CA GLU A 633 50.08 -75.30 -31.29
C GLU A 633 50.12 -74.52 -32.64
N LEU A 634 50.59 -75.10 -33.77
CA LEU A 634 50.86 -74.42 -35.06
C LEU A 634 50.16 -75.07 -36.26
N LYS A 635 49.56 -74.23 -37.13
CA LYS A 635 49.82 -74.18 -38.59
C LYS A 635 49.11 -72.98 -39.25
N GLN A 636 49.72 -72.45 -40.30
CA GLN A 636 49.29 -71.31 -41.13
C GLN A 636 49.59 -71.66 -42.61
N PRO A 637 49.20 -70.85 -43.64
CA PRO A 637 48.39 -69.62 -43.60
C PRO A 637 47.21 -69.60 -44.60
N ARG A 638 46.29 -68.63 -44.43
CA ARG A 638 45.88 -67.67 -45.49
C ARG A 638 45.11 -66.48 -44.89
N HIS A 639 45.13 -65.37 -45.62
CA HIS A 639 44.66 -64.01 -45.27
C HIS A 639 43.27 -63.98 -44.60
N GLY A 640 42.93 -63.06 -43.69
CA GLY A 640 43.69 -61.91 -43.15
C GLY A 640 42.70 -60.80 -42.75
N SER A 641 42.53 -60.52 -41.45
CA SER A 641 41.32 -59.87 -40.90
C SER A 641 41.41 -58.36 -40.64
N HIS A 642 40.26 -57.77 -40.30
CA HIS A 642 40.03 -56.38 -39.84
C HIS A 642 41.05 -55.92 -38.75
N HIS A 643 41.36 -54.62 -38.55
CA HIS A 643 40.40 -53.56 -38.17
C HIS A 643 40.93 -52.11 -38.26
N ARG A 644 39.96 -51.17 -38.36
CA ARG A 644 39.89 -49.78 -37.83
C ARG A 644 41.18 -49.04 -37.36
N ARG A 645 41.28 -47.78 -37.84
CA ARG A 645 41.74 -46.54 -37.13
C ARG A 645 43.25 -46.46 -36.78
N LYS A 646 43.90 -45.29 -36.81
CA LYS A 646 43.57 -43.94 -37.34
C LYS A 646 44.90 -43.16 -37.48
N SER A 647 45.15 -42.42 -38.56
CA SER A 647 46.22 -41.39 -38.59
C SER A 647 46.09 -40.43 -39.79
N SER A 648 46.86 -39.34 -39.76
CA SER A 648 47.37 -38.55 -40.89
C SER A 648 46.41 -37.67 -41.73
N HIS A 649 46.29 -36.42 -41.30
CA HIS A 649 46.67 -35.20 -42.04
C HIS A 649 46.02 -34.77 -43.40
N ASN A 650 45.59 -33.50 -43.39
CA ASN A 650 45.82 -32.40 -44.34
C ASN A 650 45.21 -32.33 -45.76
N ASN A 651 44.80 -31.08 -46.05
CA ASN A 651 44.81 -30.34 -47.32
C ASN A 651 43.88 -30.74 -48.48
N GLY A 652 43.09 -29.76 -48.95
CA GLY A 652 42.69 -29.70 -50.37
C GLY A 652 41.44 -28.86 -50.67
N HIS A 653 41.63 -27.63 -51.15
CA HIS A 653 40.73 -26.86 -52.06
C HIS A 653 39.24 -26.69 -51.64
N LYS A 654 38.84 -25.50 -51.14
CA LYS A 654 38.41 -24.32 -51.93
C LYS A 654 37.24 -24.57 -52.90
N HIS A 655 36.09 -23.91 -52.66
CA HIS A 655 35.48 -22.93 -53.59
C HIS A 655 34.40 -22.05 -52.90
N LYS A 656 34.72 -20.76 -52.78
CA LYS A 656 33.91 -19.52 -53.00
C LYS A 656 32.41 -19.42 -52.64
N HIS A 657 32.12 -18.45 -51.75
CA HIS A 657 31.13 -17.34 -51.76
C HIS A 657 30.03 -17.26 -52.86
N PRO A 658 28.84 -16.64 -52.60
CA PRO A 658 28.70 -15.41 -51.79
C PRO A 658 27.47 -15.25 -50.85
N GLN A 659 27.50 -14.11 -50.14
CA GLN A 659 26.41 -13.27 -49.61
C GLN A 659 25.05 -13.88 -49.22
N ARG A 660 24.57 -13.49 -48.03
CA ARG A 660 23.15 -13.16 -47.85
C ARG A 660 22.97 -12.01 -46.85
N GLU A 661 22.45 -10.88 -47.32
CA GLU A 661 21.76 -9.90 -46.47
C GLU A 661 20.42 -10.50 -46.05
N SER A 662 19.95 -10.23 -44.84
CA SER A 662 18.62 -10.66 -44.40
C SER A 662 17.98 -9.58 -43.54
N ASP A 663 16.91 -9.01 -44.07
CA ASP A 663 15.96 -8.16 -43.36
C ASP A 663 14.54 -8.75 -43.57
N HIS A 664 13.60 -8.34 -42.72
CA HIS A 664 12.15 -8.55 -42.78
C HIS A 664 11.62 -9.96 -42.41
N HIS A 665 11.29 -10.09 -41.13
CA HIS A 665 9.92 -10.24 -40.60
C HIS A 665 8.90 -11.28 -41.13
N TYR A 666 8.20 -11.87 -40.14
CA TYR A 666 6.78 -12.28 -40.06
C TYR A 666 6.29 -13.72 -40.38
N TYR A 667 5.29 -14.10 -39.55
CA TYR A 667 4.31 -15.20 -39.59
C TYR A 667 4.51 -16.51 -38.79
N LEU A 668 3.34 -17.11 -38.45
CA LEU A 668 3.03 -17.87 -37.23
C LEU A 668 3.07 -19.42 -37.38
N HIS A 669 2.94 -20.08 -36.22
CA HIS A 669 2.31 -21.40 -35.98
C HIS A 669 3.08 -22.68 -36.35
N ASN A 670 3.09 -23.62 -35.39
CA ASN A 670 2.34 -24.86 -35.57
C ASN A 670 1.91 -25.50 -34.23
N VAL A 671 0.76 -26.19 -34.25
CA VAL A 671 0.25 -27.09 -33.21
C VAL A 671 -0.11 -28.40 -33.92
N GLN A 672 0.20 -29.56 -33.34
CA GLN A 672 0.06 -30.85 -34.03
C GLN A 672 -1.04 -31.77 -33.46
N LYS A 673 -1.88 -32.24 -34.39
CA LYS A 673 -3.09 -33.10 -34.34
C LYS A 673 -2.80 -34.60 -34.09
N ASP A 674 -3.78 -35.51 -33.86
CA ASP A 674 -5.20 -35.41 -33.43
C ASP A 674 -5.41 -36.11 -32.05
N ILE A 675 -6.11 -37.21 -31.73
CA ILE A 675 -6.95 -38.26 -32.40
C ILE A 675 -8.16 -38.62 -31.48
N HIS A 676 -9.27 -39.12 -32.06
CA HIS A 676 -10.59 -39.37 -31.44
C HIS A 676 -10.72 -40.49 -30.38
N LYS A 677 -11.75 -40.37 -29.52
CA LYS A 677 -12.83 -41.38 -29.38
C LYS A 677 -14.15 -40.78 -28.84
N HIS A 678 -15.21 -41.59 -28.77
CA HIS A 678 -16.63 -41.16 -28.80
C HIS A 678 -17.45 -41.48 -27.52
N VAL A 679 -18.50 -40.68 -27.29
CA VAL A 679 -19.80 -41.07 -26.64
C VAL A 679 -19.72 -41.32 -25.10
N HIS A 680 -20.73 -41.06 -24.24
CA HIS A 680 -22.19 -40.89 -24.39
C HIS A 680 -22.74 -39.66 -23.60
N LYS A 681 -23.93 -39.17 -23.99
CA LYS A 681 -24.68 -38.10 -23.28
C LYS A 681 -25.59 -38.64 -22.16
N LYS A 682 -25.78 -37.88 -21.07
CA LYS A 682 -26.94 -38.02 -20.16
C LYS A 682 -27.23 -36.69 -19.43
N ASP A 683 -28.46 -36.19 -19.51
CA ASP A 683 -28.95 -35.01 -18.76
C ASP A 683 -29.92 -35.46 -17.66
N ILE A 684 -29.76 -34.92 -16.44
CA ILE A 684 -30.77 -34.77 -15.36
C ILE A 684 -30.28 -33.51 -14.59
N ASP A 685 -30.88 -32.32 -14.64
CA ASP A 685 -32.26 -31.84 -14.41
C ASP A 685 -32.54 -31.48 -12.93
N VAL A 686 -33.61 -30.71 -12.66
CA VAL A 686 -34.08 -30.08 -11.39
C VAL A 686 -33.49 -28.66 -11.14
N ILE A 687 -34.21 -27.55 -11.44
CA ILE A 687 -35.31 -26.86 -10.68
C ILE A 687 -34.74 -25.96 -9.53
N HIS A 688 -35.11 -24.69 -9.30
CA HIS A 688 -36.31 -23.83 -9.59
C HIS A 688 -35.96 -22.31 -9.36
N LYS A 689 -36.78 -21.22 -9.46
CA LYS A 689 -38.18 -20.86 -9.85
C LYS A 689 -38.27 -19.31 -10.09
N HIS A 690 -39.48 -18.75 -10.19
CA HIS A 690 -39.90 -17.31 -10.18
C HIS A 690 -39.59 -16.47 -11.43
N ARG A 691 -40.53 -16.04 -12.30
CA ARG A 691 -42.00 -15.78 -12.30
C ARG A 691 -42.43 -14.37 -11.84
N LYS A 692 -42.87 -13.56 -12.82
CA LYS A 692 -43.91 -12.53 -12.73
C LYS A 692 -44.81 -12.58 -13.97
N GLU A 693 -46.12 -12.54 -13.75
CA GLU A 693 -47.22 -12.35 -14.72
C GLU A 693 -48.19 -11.33 -14.06
N GLY A 694 -49.05 -10.57 -14.73
CA GLY A 694 -49.29 -10.38 -16.18
C GLY A 694 -49.50 -8.88 -16.49
N ASP A 695 -49.65 -8.47 -17.76
CA ASP A 695 -50.92 -8.35 -18.52
C ASP A 695 -51.78 -7.13 -18.12
N THR A 696 -52.45 -6.37 -19.00
CA THR A 696 -52.46 -6.16 -20.48
C THR A 696 -52.89 -4.66 -20.70
N SER A 697 -52.96 -3.99 -21.86
CA SER A 697 -53.28 -4.36 -23.26
C SER A 697 -52.82 -3.24 -24.24
N LYS A 698 -53.06 -3.37 -25.55
CA LYS A 698 -52.73 -2.39 -26.60
C LYS A 698 -53.98 -1.78 -27.28
N GLY A 699 -53.92 -0.51 -27.69
CA GLY A 699 -54.92 0.15 -28.55
C GLY A 699 -54.38 1.47 -29.14
N PRO A 700 -54.62 1.84 -30.42
CA PRO A 700 -53.73 2.76 -31.14
C PRO A 700 -54.28 4.14 -31.52
N GLU A 701 -53.43 4.91 -32.20
CA GLU A 701 -53.50 6.33 -32.57
C GLU A 701 -54.70 6.79 -33.42
N LYS A 702 -54.97 8.11 -33.35
CA LYS A 702 -55.53 8.90 -34.47
C LYS A 702 -54.87 10.29 -34.57
N VAL A 703 -53.86 10.42 -35.42
CA VAL A 703 -53.41 11.72 -35.98
C VAL A 703 -54.28 12.05 -37.21
N THR A 704 -54.54 13.33 -37.49
CA THR A 704 -55.22 13.75 -38.74
C THR A 704 -54.65 15.03 -39.35
N ARG A 705 -54.70 15.10 -40.70
CA ARG A 705 -54.27 16.19 -41.60
C ARG A 705 -52.73 16.38 -41.65
N HIS A 706 -52.08 16.26 -42.81
CA HIS A 706 -52.38 17.08 -43.99
C HIS A 706 -52.54 16.31 -45.32
N HIS A 707 -52.38 16.98 -46.46
CA HIS A 707 -53.19 16.76 -47.67
C HIS A 707 -52.35 16.65 -48.95
N LYS A 708 -52.74 15.73 -49.84
CA LYS A 708 -52.36 15.64 -51.27
C LYS A 708 -50.89 15.21 -51.54
N LYS A 709 -50.58 14.62 -52.69
CA LYS A 709 -51.37 14.51 -53.94
C LYS A 709 -51.35 13.11 -54.52
#